data_AF-A0A8C5FVB0-F1
#
_entry.id   AF-A0A8C5FVB0-F1
#
_cell.length_a   1.000
_cell.length_b   1.000
_cell.length_c   1.000
_cell.angle_alpha   90.00
_cell.angle_beta   90.00
_cell.angle_gamma   90.00
#
_symmetry.space_group_name_H-M   'P 1'
#
loop_
_entity.id
_entity.type
_entity.pdbx_description
1 polymer ?
#
loop_
_entity_poly.entity_id
_entity_poly.type
_entity_poly.pdbx_seq_one_letter_code
_entity_poly.pdbx_strand_id
1 'polypeptide(L)'
;MLHFRRSTLLKELFHTNLKRPAAVSRNKSWLPSHNCVAAASFDAKVVSTLKVLHADVHRPLLSGGASWSTRSYCVKSEGAVTPDEPGKKDDVTTGATGDKRRNAGILPSLEDLLFYTIAEGQEKIPAHKFIAALKTTGLRTGDPRLKECMATLKETLKNTSDGVMLDRHLFKKCVQSNIVLLTQAFRKKFVIPDFPTFASHIDELYESAKKLDEGQVADYIPQLAKFNPDLWAVSLCTVDGQRHTVGDTKVPFCLQSCVKPLKYAIAVHDHGTDYVHSFIGKEPSGLRFNKLFLDEEDKPHNPMVNAGAIVCTSLIKQGASNAEKFDYVMDFLNKMAGNEYVGFSNATFQSERESGDRNFAIGYYLKEKKCFPEGTDMTSILDFYFQLCSIEVTCESASVMAATLANGGFCPITGERVLSPESVRDTLSLMHSCGMYDFSGQFAFHVGLPAKSGVAGGILLVVPNVMGIMCWSPPLDKLGNSVRGIQFCTDLVELFNFHNYDNLRHFAKKHDPRREGGDQRVKSVINLLFAAYTGDVSALRRFALSSIDMEQRDYDSRTALHVAAAEGHGEVVRFLLEACKVNPVPKDRWGNTPMEEALHFGHHDVVTILKDFHEKYNPIASDTNAKESAEKNLDELNDCI
;
A
#
# COMPACT_ATOMS: atom_id res chain seq x y z
N MET A 1 17.81 -16.83 -31.36
CA MET A 1 17.59 -18.22 -31.82
C MET A 1 17.85 -19.14 -30.65
N LEU A 2 16.83 -19.82 -30.14
CA LEU A 2 16.89 -21.12 -29.46
C LEU A 2 15.44 -21.57 -29.17
N HIS A 3 15.23 -22.88 -29.29
CA HIS A 3 13.98 -23.54 -29.68
C HIS A 3 12.98 -23.80 -28.53
N PHE A 4 11.71 -23.45 -28.73
CA PHE A 4 10.57 -24.01 -27.98
C PHE A 4 10.07 -25.29 -28.67
N ARG A 5 10.14 -26.44 -27.98
CA ARG A 5 9.44 -27.66 -28.36
C ARG A 5 7.96 -27.53 -27.97
N ARG A 6 7.07 -27.44 -28.96
CA ARG A 6 5.61 -27.53 -28.79
C ARG A 6 5.18 -28.99 -28.74
N SER A 7 4.49 -29.36 -27.67
CA SER A 7 3.68 -30.58 -27.56
C SER A 7 2.47 -30.49 -28.50
N THR A 8 2.30 -31.52 -29.33
CA THR A 8 1.20 -31.78 -30.26
C THR A 8 0.03 -32.43 -29.53
N LEU A 9 -1.02 -31.67 -29.23
CA LEU A 9 -2.39 -32.18 -28.99
C LEU A 9 -3.39 -31.02 -28.77
N LEU A 10 -3.60 -30.19 -29.80
CA LEU A 10 -4.71 -29.22 -29.87
C LEU A 10 -4.85 -28.66 -31.30
N LYS A 11 -4.80 -29.55 -32.29
CA LYS A 11 -4.84 -29.22 -33.73
C LYS A 11 -6.09 -29.73 -34.46
N GLU A 12 -7.13 -30.07 -33.72
CA GLU A 12 -8.45 -30.35 -34.28
C GLU A 12 -9.48 -29.50 -33.54
N LEU A 13 -9.79 -28.31 -34.09
CA LEU A 13 -11.06 -27.58 -33.87
C LEU A 13 -11.19 -26.29 -34.70
N PHE A 14 -10.30 -26.03 -35.68
CA PHE A 14 -10.47 -24.91 -36.62
C PHE A 14 -10.27 -25.36 -38.07
N HIS A 15 -11.33 -25.84 -38.69
CA HIS A 15 -11.52 -25.79 -40.13
C HIS A 15 -13.01 -25.79 -40.48
N THR A 16 -13.60 -24.60 -40.64
CA THR A 16 -14.64 -24.38 -41.65
C THR A 16 -14.66 -22.90 -42.05
N ASN A 17 -14.54 -22.68 -43.37
CA ASN A 17 -14.39 -21.40 -44.03
C ASN A 17 -15.74 -20.82 -44.50
N LEU A 18 -15.99 -19.54 -44.14
CA LEU A 18 -16.22 -18.40 -45.06
C LEU A 18 -17.42 -18.41 -46.05
N LYS A 19 -18.37 -17.45 -45.93
CA LYS A 19 -18.62 -16.31 -46.88
C LYS A 19 -19.97 -15.56 -46.64
N ARG A 20 -19.90 -14.23 -46.76
CA ARG A 20 -21.02 -13.25 -46.90
C ARG A 20 -21.76 -13.39 -48.24
N PRO A 21 -22.93 -12.73 -48.38
CA PRO A 21 -23.11 -11.88 -49.56
C PRO A 21 -23.79 -10.52 -49.29
N ALA A 22 -23.62 -9.62 -50.25
CA ALA A 22 -24.10 -8.24 -50.31
C ALA A 22 -25.35 -8.08 -51.22
N ALA A 23 -25.86 -6.85 -51.25
CA ALA A 23 -27.10 -6.30 -51.83
C ALA A 23 -27.50 -6.70 -53.27
N VAL A 24 -28.82 -6.67 -53.51
CA VAL A 24 -29.46 -6.53 -54.84
C VAL A 24 -30.71 -5.63 -54.73
N SER A 25 -30.85 -4.70 -55.67
CA SER A 25 -32.04 -3.88 -55.94
C SER A 25 -32.83 -4.43 -57.14
N ARG A 26 -34.18 -4.27 -57.14
CA ARG A 26 -35.03 -4.02 -58.33
C ARG A 26 -36.54 -3.91 -58.00
N ASN A 27 -37.05 -2.68 -58.13
CA ASN A 27 -38.24 -2.19 -58.85
C ASN A 27 -39.60 -2.94 -58.96
N LYS A 28 -40.65 -2.11 -58.75
CA LYS A 28 -41.98 -1.99 -59.41
C LYS A 28 -43.02 -3.09 -59.08
N SER A 29 -44.32 -2.86 -58.92
CA SER A 29 -45.26 -1.71 -59.03
C SER A 29 -46.68 -2.23 -58.71
N TRP A 30 -47.61 -1.39 -58.21
CA TRP A 30 -49.01 -1.18 -58.68
C TRP A 30 -49.90 -0.54 -57.59
N LEU A 31 -50.72 0.42 -58.06
CA LEU A 31 -51.61 1.41 -57.40
C LEU A 31 -53.02 0.81 -57.10
N PRO A 32 -54.11 1.60 -56.89
CA PRO A 32 -54.46 2.53 -55.79
C PRO A 32 -55.93 2.37 -55.30
N SER A 33 -56.35 3.09 -54.24
CA SER A 33 -57.70 3.69 -54.18
C SER A 33 -57.92 4.67 -53.01
N HIS A 34 -58.13 5.94 -53.37
CA HIS A 34 -59.16 6.90 -52.94
C HIS A 34 -59.34 7.43 -51.49
N ASN A 35 -59.36 8.79 -51.46
CA ASN A 35 -60.28 9.72 -50.79
C ASN A 35 -60.02 10.21 -49.34
N CYS A 36 -59.47 11.44 -49.29
CA CYS A 36 -60.00 12.69 -48.73
C CYS A 36 -60.78 12.78 -47.40
N VAL A 37 -60.42 13.86 -46.68
CA VAL A 37 -61.18 14.75 -45.76
C VAL A 37 -61.01 14.56 -44.24
N ALA A 38 -60.20 15.47 -43.69
CA ALA A 38 -60.40 16.39 -42.56
C ALA A 38 -61.04 15.97 -41.21
N ALA A 39 -60.27 16.34 -40.17
CA ALA A 39 -60.64 17.15 -39.00
C ALA A 39 -61.49 16.58 -37.83
N ALA A 40 -60.80 16.57 -36.68
CA ALA A 40 -61.20 17.14 -35.38
C ALA A 40 -62.13 16.38 -34.40
N SER A 41 -61.57 16.26 -33.19
CA SER A 41 -62.15 16.48 -31.85
C SER A 41 -62.96 15.39 -31.11
N PHE A 42 -62.40 15.10 -29.93
CA PHE A 42 -63.00 14.94 -28.59
C PHE A 42 -63.89 13.73 -28.18
N ASP A 43 -63.43 13.15 -27.07
CA ASP A 43 -64.10 12.58 -25.89
C ASP A 43 -64.68 11.14 -25.81
N ALA A 44 -63.96 10.36 -24.98
CA ALA A 44 -64.39 9.68 -23.74
C ALA A 44 -65.30 8.43 -23.77
N LYS A 45 -64.75 7.26 -23.35
CA LYS A 45 -65.04 6.61 -22.05
C LYS A 45 -64.35 5.22 -21.87
N VAL A 46 -63.39 5.20 -20.93
CA VAL A 46 -63.14 4.29 -19.79
C VAL A 46 -63.65 2.82 -19.81
N VAL A 47 -62.71 1.87 -19.61
CA VAL A 47 -62.71 0.70 -18.68
C VAL A 47 -61.22 0.33 -18.41
N SER A 48 -60.58 0.74 -17.30
CA SER A 48 -60.19 -0.03 -16.08
C SER A 48 -59.27 -1.26 -16.33
N THR A 49 -58.13 -1.55 -15.66
CA THR A 49 -57.61 -1.17 -14.33
C THR A 49 -56.14 -1.68 -14.15
N LEU A 50 -55.20 -0.79 -13.73
CA LEU A 50 -54.19 -0.91 -12.64
C LEU A 50 -53.04 -1.98 -12.67
N LYS A 51 -51.78 -1.75 -12.23
CA LYS A 51 -51.20 -0.93 -11.12
C LYS A 51 -49.72 -0.56 -11.35
N VAL A 52 -49.34 0.70 -11.07
CA VAL A 52 -48.05 1.12 -10.47
C VAL A 52 -48.39 2.30 -9.54
N LEU A 53 -47.81 2.34 -8.33
CA LEU A 53 -48.01 3.42 -7.35
C LEU A 53 -46.68 4.09 -7.00
N HIS A 54 -46.65 5.40 -7.18
CA HIS A 54 -45.83 6.38 -6.46
C HIS A 54 -46.80 7.33 -5.74
N ALA A 55 -46.38 7.89 -4.61
CA ALA A 55 -47.06 9.04 -4.03
C ALA A 55 -46.06 9.93 -3.27
N ASP A 56 -45.82 11.12 -3.82
CA ASP A 56 -45.60 12.36 -3.06
C ASP A 56 -46.92 12.73 -2.34
N VAL A 57 -46.96 13.57 -1.29
CA VAL A 57 -47.03 15.04 -1.42
C VAL A 57 -47.33 15.70 -0.04
N HIS A 58 -46.82 16.92 0.14
CA HIS A 58 -47.29 18.08 0.95
C HIS A 58 -46.85 18.35 2.41
N ARG A 59 -46.62 19.65 2.63
CA ARG A 59 -46.17 20.40 3.81
C ARG A 59 -47.30 21.36 4.22
N PRO A 60 -47.46 21.69 5.50
CA PRO A 60 -47.59 23.11 5.89
C PRO A 60 -46.72 23.50 7.11
N LEU A 61 -46.48 24.81 7.24
CA LEU A 61 -45.72 25.50 8.30
C LEU A 61 -46.54 25.66 9.59
N LEU A 62 -45.89 25.58 10.76
CA LEU A 62 -45.92 26.59 11.83
C LEU A 62 -44.97 26.24 13.00
N SER A 63 -44.55 27.30 13.68
CA SER A 63 -43.54 27.49 14.73
C SER A 63 -43.70 26.72 16.05
N GLY A 64 -42.59 26.50 16.76
CA GLY A 64 -42.57 26.29 18.22
C GLY A 64 -41.41 25.43 18.68
N GLY A 65 -40.47 26.00 19.44
CA GLY A 65 -39.26 25.31 19.91
C GLY A 65 -39.52 24.29 21.02
N ALA A 66 -38.62 23.31 21.13
CA ALA A 66 -38.16 22.72 22.39
C ALA A 66 -37.04 21.69 22.11
N SER A 67 -36.09 21.66 23.02
CA SER A 67 -34.91 20.80 23.13
C SER A 67 -35.16 19.30 22.91
N TRP A 68 -34.21 18.62 22.27
CA TRP A 68 -34.12 17.16 22.29
C TRP A 68 -33.27 16.67 23.46
N SER A 69 -33.89 15.78 24.22
CA SER A 69 -33.36 15.08 25.38
C SER A 69 -32.66 13.78 24.98
N THR A 70 -31.47 13.58 25.55
CA THR A 70 -30.77 12.31 25.64
C THR A 70 -31.46 11.47 26.72
N ARG A 71 -31.83 10.21 26.43
CA ARG A 71 -32.31 9.26 27.45
C ARG A 71 -31.18 8.30 27.87
N SER A 72 -30.93 8.31 29.17
CA SER A 72 -30.12 7.37 29.94
C SER A 72 -31.05 6.47 30.77
N TYR A 73 -30.66 5.20 30.96
CA TYR A 73 -31.14 4.25 31.98
C TYR A 73 -29.99 3.24 32.17
N CYS A 74 -29.60 2.72 33.34
CA CYS A 74 -30.16 2.71 34.69
C CYS A 74 -29.04 2.27 35.66
N VAL A 75 -28.93 2.85 36.86
CA VAL A 75 -28.19 2.24 38.00
C VAL A 75 -29.07 2.35 39.24
N LYS A 76 -29.23 1.23 39.95
CA LYS A 76 -30.06 1.06 41.14
C LYS A 76 -29.45 1.77 42.36
N SER A 77 -30.37 2.27 43.18
CA SER A 77 -30.25 2.93 44.47
C SER A 77 -30.09 1.98 45.66
N GLU A 78 -29.39 2.43 46.69
CA GLU A 78 -29.61 2.22 48.14
C GLU A 78 -28.50 3.02 48.85
N GLY A 79 -28.64 3.77 49.95
CA GLY A 79 -29.71 4.19 50.84
C GLY A 79 -29.03 5.16 51.83
N ALA A 80 -29.69 6.25 52.22
CA ALA A 80 -29.11 7.33 53.03
C ALA A 80 -29.32 7.11 54.53
N VAL A 81 -28.30 7.40 55.36
CA VAL A 81 -28.46 7.78 56.77
C VAL A 81 -27.33 8.76 57.14
N THR A 82 -27.71 9.98 57.53
CA THR A 82 -26.88 11.00 58.24
C THR A 82 -26.81 10.67 59.73
N PRO A 83 -25.75 11.03 60.49
CA PRO A 83 -25.81 12.31 61.22
C PRO A 83 -24.47 13.01 61.58
N ASP A 84 -24.59 14.32 61.85
CA ASP A 84 -23.96 15.18 62.88
C ASP A 84 -22.43 15.38 63.04
N GLU A 85 -22.06 16.68 63.06
CA GLU A 85 -20.86 17.30 63.66
C GLU A 85 -21.16 17.78 65.11
N PRO A 86 -20.23 18.38 65.91
CA PRO A 86 -18.75 18.25 66.00
C PRO A 86 -18.22 18.17 67.47
N GLY A 87 -16.94 17.85 67.71
CA GLY A 87 -16.35 17.94 69.08
C GLY A 87 -14.85 17.69 69.27
N LYS A 88 -14.10 18.80 69.45
CA LYS A 88 -12.86 19.08 70.24
C LYS A 88 -11.76 18.02 70.54
N LYS A 89 -10.52 18.40 70.13
CA LYS A 89 -9.17 18.43 70.79
C LYS A 89 -8.82 17.46 71.93
N ASP A 90 -7.64 16.80 71.85
CA ASP A 90 -6.44 17.08 72.68
C ASP A 90 -5.22 16.15 72.35
N ASP A 91 -4.09 16.50 72.96
CA ASP A 91 -2.64 16.28 72.72
C ASP A 91 -1.98 14.88 72.54
N VAL A 92 -0.87 14.92 71.77
CA VAL A 92 0.49 14.34 71.93
C VAL A 92 0.70 12.95 72.55
N THR A 93 1.34 12.04 71.80
CA THR A 93 2.60 11.36 72.20
C THR A 93 3.24 10.53 71.07
N THR A 94 4.56 10.51 71.08
CA THR A 94 5.51 9.86 70.19
C THR A 94 5.43 8.33 70.18
N GLY A 95 5.55 7.72 69.00
CA GLY A 95 5.77 6.28 68.86
C GLY A 95 6.24 5.92 67.45
N ALA A 96 7.54 5.71 67.28
CA ALA A 96 8.14 5.18 66.07
C ALA A 96 7.75 3.70 65.91
N THR A 97 6.94 3.39 64.91
CA THR A 97 6.81 2.04 64.37
C THR A 97 6.73 2.13 62.86
N GLY A 98 7.74 1.55 62.20
CA GLY A 98 7.87 1.53 60.76
C GLY A 98 6.65 0.89 60.12
N ASP A 99 5.92 1.68 59.35
CA ASP A 99 4.84 1.17 58.53
C ASP A 99 5.28 1.24 57.07
N LYS A 100 5.54 0.05 56.51
CA LYS A 100 5.72 -0.18 55.09
C LYS A 100 4.44 0.28 54.39
N ARG A 101 4.37 1.56 54.02
CA ARG A 101 3.44 2.03 53.01
C ARG A 101 3.76 1.26 51.73
N ARG A 102 3.01 0.19 51.49
CA ARG A 102 2.80 -0.35 50.16
C ARG A 102 2.27 0.82 49.33
N ASN A 103 3.16 1.44 48.55
CA ASN A 103 2.76 2.42 47.55
C ASN A 103 1.67 1.76 46.71
N ALA A 104 0.47 2.32 46.75
CA ALA A 104 -0.57 2.01 45.77
C ALA A 104 0.10 2.14 44.39
N GLY A 105 0.19 1.03 43.66
CA GLY A 105 1.00 0.91 42.46
C GLY A 105 0.58 1.95 41.43
N ILE A 106 1.37 3.02 41.32
CA ILE A 106 1.29 3.95 40.20
C ILE A 106 1.60 3.11 38.97
N LEU A 107 0.61 2.93 38.09
CA LEU A 107 0.82 2.33 36.78
C LEU A 107 2.03 3.01 36.13
N PRO A 108 3.06 2.26 35.67
CA PRO A 108 4.24 2.86 35.06
C PRO A 108 3.80 3.77 33.90
N SER A 109 4.42 4.94 33.77
CA SER A 109 4.13 5.82 32.63
C SER A 109 4.56 5.16 31.32
N LEU A 110 3.99 5.58 30.18
CA LEU A 110 4.33 4.97 28.87
C LEU A 110 5.83 5.08 28.58
N GLU A 111 6.45 6.18 29.00
CA GLU A 111 7.88 6.42 28.91
C GLU A 111 8.69 5.42 29.75
N ASP A 112 8.20 5.09 30.96
CA ASP A 112 8.85 4.10 31.82
C ASP A 112 8.73 2.70 31.23
N LEU A 113 7.56 2.34 30.67
CA LEU A 113 7.37 1.06 29.98
C LEU A 113 8.30 0.92 28.77
N LEU A 114 8.43 2.00 27.99
CA LEU A 114 9.35 2.04 26.86
C LEU A 114 10.81 1.91 27.31
N PHE A 115 11.19 2.56 28.42
CA PHE A 115 12.51 2.40 29.03
C PHE A 115 12.79 0.92 29.35
N TYR A 116 11.90 0.25 30.08
CA TYR A 116 12.11 -1.16 30.44
C TYR A 116 12.16 -2.08 29.21
N THR A 117 11.41 -1.75 28.15
CA THR A 117 11.41 -2.50 26.89
C THR A 117 12.79 -2.48 26.23
N ILE A 118 13.50 -1.35 26.27
CA ILE A 118 14.82 -1.19 25.63
C ILE A 118 15.96 -1.61 26.56
N ALA A 119 15.79 -1.39 27.87
CA ALA A 119 16.79 -1.67 28.88
C ALA A 119 17.00 -3.18 29.10
N GLU A 120 16.01 -4.02 28.79
CA GLU A 120 16.10 -5.48 28.93
C GLU A 120 16.57 -5.92 30.32
N GLY A 121 16.09 -5.22 31.37
CA GLY A 121 16.44 -5.48 32.77
C GLY A 121 17.67 -4.73 33.30
N GLN A 122 18.35 -3.92 32.48
CA GLN A 122 19.46 -3.06 32.93
C GLN A 122 18.96 -1.77 33.59
N GLU A 123 19.75 -1.19 34.49
CA GLU A 123 19.40 0.07 35.18
C GLU A 123 19.55 1.33 34.29
N LYS A 124 20.39 1.25 33.25
CA LYS A 124 20.67 2.35 32.32
C LYS A 124 20.69 1.82 30.88
N ILE A 125 20.34 2.68 29.92
CA ILE A 125 20.36 2.36 28.49
C ILE A 125 21.51 3.11 27.82
N PRO A 126 22.40 2.43 27.09
CA PRO A 126 23.34 3.10 26.21
C PRO A 126 22.60 3.84 25.08
N ALA A 127 22.90 5.11 24.85
CA ALA A 127 22.23 5.93 23.84
C ALA A 127 22.37 5.35 22.42
N HIS A 128 23.50 4.70 22.11
CA HIS A 128 23.68 4.01 20.84
C HIS A 128 22.73 2.82 20.68
N LYS A 129 22.42 2.09 21.77
CA LYS A 129 21.44 0.98 21.77
C LYS A 129 20.05 1.51 21.46
N PHE A 130 19.65 2.64 22.06
CA PHE A 130 18.38 3.29 21.75
C PHE A 130 18.30 3.74 20.29
N ILE A 131 19.33 4.40 19.76
CA ILE A 131 19.37 4.86 18.37
C ILE A 131 19.37 3.68 17.40
N ALA A 132 20.11 2.61 17.69
CA ALA A 132 20.11 1.39 16.89
C ALA A 132 18.72 0.75 16.88
N ALA A 133 18.09 0.57 18.03
CA ALA A 133 16.75 0.02 18.14
C ALA A 133 15.71 0.89 17.41
N LEU A 134 15.81 2.22 17.51
CA LEU A 134 14.98 3.15 16.75
C LEU A 134 15.15 2.94 15.23
N LYS A 135 16.39 2.80 14.74
CA LYS A 135 16.65 2.53 13.31
C LYS A 135 16.08 1.19 12.84
N THR A 136 16.06 0.16 13.70
CA THR A 136 15.45 -1.14 13.34
C THR A 136 13.94 -1.04 13.10
N THR A 137 13.26 -0.03 13.65
CA THR A 137 11.84 0.22 13.34
C THR A 137 11.63 0.78 11.93
N GLY A 138 12.70 1.18 11.23
CA GLY A 138 12.67 1.84 9.93
C GLY A 138 12.63 3.37 10.00
N LEU A 139 12.45 3.97 11.18
CA LEU A 139 12.55 5.41 11.35
C LEU A 139 14.00 5.89 11.23
N ARG A 140 14.19 7.05 10.62
CA ARG A 140 15.49 7.72 10.53
C ARG A 140 15.64 8.73 11.67
N THR A 141 16.87 8.93 12.14
CA THR A 141 17.17 9.95 13.17
C THR A 141 16.95 11.39 12.70
N GLY A 142 16.84 11.61 11.38
CA GLY A 142 16.52 12.90 10.78
C GLY A 142 15.01 13.15 10.61
N ASP A 143 14.14 12.27 11.10
CA ASP A 143 12.69 12.45 11.03
C ASP A 143 12.27 13.75 11.74
N PRO A 144 11.59 14.69 11.06
CA PRO A 144 11.13 15.94 11.67
C PRO A 144 10.30 15.74 12.94
N ARG A 145 9.50 14.66 13.03
CA ARG A 145 8.66 14.32 14.19
C ARG A 145 9.46 13.80 15.38
N LEU A 146 10.77 13.57 15.23
CA LEU A 146 11.69 13.15 16.30
C LEU A 146 12.69 14.26 16.68
N LYS A 147 12.53 15.47 16.14
CA LYS A 147 13.49 16.58 16.31
C LYS A 147 13.72 16.91 17.79
N GLU A 148 12.67 17.04 18.59
CA GLU A 148 12.76 17.39 20.01
C GLU A 148 13.46 16.28 20.80
N CYS A 149 13.11 15.01 20.55
CA CYS A 149 13.75 13.86 21.18
C CYS A 149 15.25 13.81 20.85
N MET A 150 15.63 13.96 19.58
CA MET A 150 17.03 13.93 19.16
C MET A 150 17.81 15.15 19.67
N ALA A 151 17.20 16.33 19.74
CA ALA A 151 17.83 17.53 20.31
C ALA A 151 18.07 17.38 21.81
N THR A 152 17.05 16.94 22.56
CA THR A 152 17.13 16.72 24.01
C THR A 152 18.12 15.60 24.36
N LEU A 153 18.17 14.54 23.54
CA LEU A 153 19.15 13.47 23.67
C LEU A 153 20.58 14.01 23.51
N LYS A 154 20.84 14.79 22.45
CA LYS A 154 22.16 15.42 22.22
C LYS A 154 22.57 16.35 23.37
N GLU A 155 21.65 17.15 23.88
CA GLU A 155 21.92 18.04 25.02
C GLU A 155 22.25 17.25 26.29
N THR A 156 21.46 16.21 26.57
CA THR A 156 21.64 15.35 27.76
C THR A 156 22.98 14.61 27.73
N LEU A 157 23.40 14.11 26.55
CA LEU A 157 24.68 13.43 26.40
C LEU A 157 25.88 14.37 26.56
N LYS A 158 25.75 15.67 26.23
CA LYS A 158 26.81 16.66 26.47
C LYS A 158 27.01 16.99 27.95
N ASN A 159 25.93 16.95 28.74
CA ASN A 159 25.93 17.40 30.13
C ASN A 159 26.21 16.28 31.15
N THR A 160 26.34 15.02 30.69
CA THR A 160 26.52 13.85 31.56
C THR A 160 27.97 13.38 31.53
N SER A 161 28.58 13.16 32.71
CA SER A 161 29.99 12.75 32.84
C SER A 161 30.33 11.43 32.13
N ASP A 162 29.36 10.51 32.04
CA ASP A 162 29.49 9.22 31.35
C ASP A 162 29.16 9.27 29.85
N GLY A 163 28.67 10.40 29.32
CA GLY A 163 28.47 10.72 27.89
C GLY A 163 27.64 9.75 27.02
N VAL A 164 27.26 8.59 27.53
CA VAL A 164 26.79 7.43 26.75
C VAL A 164 25.56 6.75 27.38
N MET A 165 25.36 6.87 28.69
CA MET A 165 24.33 6.12 29.42
C MET A 165 23.16 7.01 29.84
N LEU A 166 21.94 6.51 29.64
CA LEU A 166 20.68 7.16 30.00
C LEU A 166 20.04 6.39 31.16
N ASP A 167 19.83 7.05 32.30
CA ASP A 167 18.95 6.53 33.34
C ASP A 167 17.47 6.72 32.96
N ARG A 168 16.56 6.15 33.77
CA ARG A 168 15.12 6.22 33.53
C ARG A 168 14.59 7.66 33.43
N HIS A 169 15.08 8.57 34.26
CA HIS A 169 14.60 9.95 34.29
C HIS A 169 15.09 10.75 33.08
N LEU A 170 16.37 10.60 32.73
CA LEU A 170 16.97 11.21 31.53
C LEU A 170 16.33 10.67 30.26
N PHE A 171 16.07 9.37 30.17
CA PHE A 171 15.36 8.77 29.04
C PHE A 171 13.96 9.36 28.90
N LYS A 172 13.19 9.41 29.99
CA LYS A 172 11.85 10.01 30.01
C LYS A 172 11.87 11.46 29.53
N LYS A 173 12.81 12.26 30.00
CA LYS A 173 13.00 13.65 29.55
C LYS A 173 13.25 13.74 28.04
N CYS A 174 13.99 12.80 27.46
CA CYS A 174 14.27 12.77 26.02
C CYS A 174 13.03 12.40 25.20
N VAL A 175 12.27 11.39 25.62
CA VAL A 175 11.19 10.82 24.78
C VAL A 175 9.82 11.46 24.97
N GLN A 176 9.60 12.23 26.05
CA GLN A 176 8.28 12.75 26.43
C GLN A 176 7.52 13.46 25.29
N SER A 177 8.21 14.28 24.49
CA SER A 177 7.58 15.08 23.43
C SER A 177 7.14 14.25 22.22
N ASN A 178 7.74 13.07 22.03
CA ASN A 178 7.55 12.24 20.84
C ASN A 178 7.11 10.81 21.22
N ILE A 179 6.64 10.61 22.45
CA ILE A 179 6.33 9.28 23.03
C ILE A 179 5.26 8.53 22.26
N VAL A 180 4.28 9.22 21.67
CA VAL A 180 3.19 8.58 20.92
C VAL A 180 3.74 7.85 19.69
N LEU A 181 4.58 8.52 18.88
CA LEU A 181 5.22 7.93 17.71
C LEU A 181 6.19 6.81 18.10
N LEU A 182 7.02 7.04 19.13
CA LEU A 182 7.95 6.02 19.63
C LEU A 182 7.20 4.78 20.14
N THR A 183 6.07 4.97 20.83
CA THR A 183 5.23 3.87 21.30
C THR A 183 4.69 3.05 20.13
N GLN A 184 4.25 3.69 19.04
CA GLN A 184 3.82 2.98 17.83
C GLN A 184 4.99 2.19 17.21
N ALA A 185 6.16 2.81 17.10
CA ALA A 185 7.36 2.20 16.53
C ALA A 185 7.78 0.93 17.28
N PHE A 186 7.98 1.04 18.60
CA PHE A 186 8.48 -0.06 19.43
C PHE A 186 7.43 -1.14 19.72
N ARG A 187 6.13 -0.82 19.62
CA ARG A 187 5.05 -1.82 19.71
C ARG A 187 4.71 -2.48 18.38
N LYS A 188 5.54 -2.29 17.34
CA LYS A 188 5.33 -2.82 15.99
C LYS A 188 3.94 -2.48 15.43
N LYS A 189 3.47 -1.25 15.69
CA LYS A 189 2.16 -0.75 15.23
C LYS A 189 2.23 0.00 13.90
N PHE A 190 3.43 0.15 13.34
CA PHE A 190 3.56 0.63 11.97
C PHE A 190 2.99 -0.37 10.97
N VAL A 191 2.62 0.16 9.81
CA VAL A 191 2.03 -0.54 8.69
C VAL A 191 2.90 -1.69 8.20
N ILE A 192 4.22 -1.61 8.40
CA ILE A 192 5.15 -2.74 8.23
C ILE A 192 5.83 -3.02 9.58
N PRO A 193 5.33 -4.00 10.35
CA PRO A 193 5.87 -4.36 11.66
C PRO A 193 7.33 -4.84 11.63
N ASP A 194 7.67 -5.71 10.69
CA ASP A 194 9.01 -6.30 10.53
C ASP A 194 9.76 -5.66 9.37
N PHE A 195 10.13 -4.39 9.57
CA PHE A 195 10.76 -3.57 8.56
C PHE A 195 12.14 -4.07 8.10
N PRO A 196 13.03 -4.60 8.96
CA PRO A 196 14.33 -5.10 8.52
C PRO A 196 14.22 -6.27 7.53
N THR A 197 13.34 -7.24 7.79
CA THR A 197 13.10 -8.36 6.87
C THR A 197 12.51 -7.86 5.55
N PHE A 198 11.55 -6.93 5.62
CA PHE A 198 11.01 -6.32 4.41
C PHE A 198 12.07 -5.57 3.60
N ALA A 199 12.94 -4.80 4.25
CA ALA A 199 14.04 -4.09 3.61
C ALA A 199 15.03 -5.04 2.91
N SER A 200 15.34 -6.19 3.52
CA SER A 200 16.18 -7.22 2.88
C SER A 200 15.57 -7.75 1.58
N HIS A 201 14.26 -8.01 1.54
CA HIS A 201 13.61 -8.41 0.29
C HIS A 201 13.66 -7.30 -0.77
N ILE A 202 13.57 -6.03 -0.36
CA ILE A 202 13.73 -4.91 -1.30
C ILE A 202 15.15 -4.87 -1.88
N ASP A 203 16.17 -5.17 -1.09
CA ASP A 203 17.56 -5.28 -1.56
C ASP A 203 17.69 -6.40 -2.61
N GLU A 204 17.06 -7.55 -2.38
CA GLU A 204 17.04 -8.68 -3.34
C GLU A 204 16.35 -8.30 -4.65
N LEU A 205 15.20 -7.62 -4.59
CA LEU A 205 14.48 -7.12 -5.77
C LEU A 205 15.31 -6.08 -6.52
N TYR A 206 16.01 -5.20 -5.80
CA TYR A 206 16.93 -4.22 -6.38
C TYR A 206 18.05 -4.91 -7.17
N GLU A 207 18.71 -5.92 -6.57
CA GLU A 207 19.81 -6.67 -7.20
C GLU A 207 19.33 -7.55 -8.37
N SER A 208 18.08 -8.04 -8.33
CA SER A 208 17.45 -8.72 -9.47
C SER A 208 17.34 -7.78 -10.67
N ALA A 209 16.70 -6.61 -10.47
CA ALA A 209 16.47 -5.64 -11.54
C ALA A 209 17.77 -5.00 -12.07
N LYS A 210 18.80 -4.86 -11.21
CA LYS A 210 20.10 -4.30 -11.59
C LYS A 210 20.81 -5.07 -12.71
N LYS A 211 20.55 -6.38 -12.84
CA LYS A 211 21.16 -7.25 -13.86
C LYS A 211 20.67 -6.99 -15.28
N LEU A 212 19.64 -6.14 -15.45
CA LEU A 212 19.14 -5.76 -16.76
C LEU A 212 19.98 -4.62 -17.34
N ASP A 213 20.60 -4.88 -18.49
CA ASP A 213 21.44 -3.92 -19.23
C ASP A 213 20.78 -3.48 -20.56
N GLU A 214 19.47 -3.67 -20.68
CA GLU A 214 18.70 -3.23 -21.84
C GLU A 214 18.16 -1.80 -21.69
N GLY A 215 17.65 -1.25 -22.80
CA GLY A 215 17.09 0.11 -22.86
C GLY A 215 18.08 1.13 -23.42
N GLN A 216 17.60 2.37 -23.56
CA GLN A 216 18.39 3.50 -24.06
C GLN A 216 18.12 4.75 -23.23
N VAL A 217 19.19 5.46 -22.88
CA VAL A 217 19.07 6.76 -22.19
C VAL A 217 18.42 7.75 -23.14
N ALA A 218 17.50 8.56 -22.62
CA ALA A 218 16.89 9.63 -23.41
C ALA A 218 17.97 10.63 -23.87
N ASP A 219 18.12 10.78 -25.19
CA ASP A 219 19.20 11.55 -25.82
C ASP A 219 18.72 12.74 -26.65
N TYR A 220 17.40 12.98 -26.70
CA TYR A 220 16.81 14.10 -27.45
C TYR A 220 17.20 15.48 -26.90
N ILE A 221 17.65 15.55 -25.64
CA ILE A 221 18.31 16.73 -25.05
C ILE A 221 19.63 16.33 -24.38
N PRO A 222 20.67 17.20 -24.44
CA PRO A 222 22.00 16.86 -23.95
C PRO A 222 22.06 16.68 -22.43
N GLN A 223 21.13 17.23 -21.65
CA GLN A 223 21.11 17.10 -20.19
C GLN A 223 20.71 15.70 -19.76
N LEU A 224 19.78 15.04 -20.48
CA LEU A 224 19.38 13.66 -20.18
C LEU A 224 20.43 12.65 -20.68
N ALA A 225 21.04 12.93 -21.84
CA ALA A 225 22.11 12.11 -22.42
C ALA A 225 23.36 11.97 -21.53
N LYS A 226 23.56 12.89 -20.57
CA LYS A 226 24.70 12.89 -19.64
C LYS A 226 24.62 11.85 -18.55
N PHE A 227 23.42 11.34 -18.24
CA PHE A 227 23.28 10.37 -17.16
C PHE A 227 23.91 9.03 -17.55
N ASN A 228 24.71 8.48 -16.63
CA ASN A 228 25.31 7.17 -16.83
C ASN A 228 24.19 6.10 -16.87
N PRO A 229 24.13 5.26 -17.92
CA PRO A 229 23.19 4.14 -18.03
C PRO A 229 23.21 3.18 -16.82
N ASP A 230 24.34 3.07 -16.12
CA ASP A 230 24.52 2.14 -15.00
C ASP A 230 23.81 2.59 -13.72
N LEU A 231 23.40 3.86 -13.63
CA LEU A 231 22.74 4.41 -12.44
C LEU A 231 21.43 3.67 -12.15
N TRP A 232 21.30 3.18 -10.93
CA TRP A 232 20.09 2.48 -10.49
C TRP A 232 19.84 2.73 -9.01
N ALA A 233 18.64 3.19 -8.70
CA ALA A 233 18.25 3.58 -7.37
C ALA A 233 16.79 3.22 -7.06
N VAL A 234 16.56 2.76 -5.83
CA VAL A 234 15.23 2.54 -5.27
C VAL A 234 15.16 3.19 -3.89
N SER A 235 14.14 3.99 -3.65
CA SER A 235 13.83 4.56 -2.34
C SER A 235 12.37 4.32 -1.99
N LEU A 236 12.11 3.96 -0.74
CA LEU A 236 10.75 3.79 -0.22
C LEU A 236 10.54 4.59 1.07
N CYS A 237 9.30 5.03 1.25
CA CYS A 237 8.81 5.69 2.46
C CYS A 237 7.41 5.15 2.78
N THR A 238 7.21 4.58 3.97
CA THR A 238 5.88 4.12 4.41
C THR A 238 5.02 5.29 4.87
N VAL A 239 3.70 5.07 4.97
CA VAL A 239 2.78 6.09 5.50
C VAL A 239 3.06 6.48 6.96
N ASP A 240 3.79 5.64 7.70
CA ASP A 240 4.24 5.91 9.07
C ASP A 240 5.63 6.60 9.14
N GLY A 241 6.29 6.78 7.99
CA GLY A 241 7.62 7.40 7.90
C GLY A 241 8.79 6.43 8.03
N GLN A 242 8.57 5.11 7.94
CA GLN A 242 9.66 4.14 7.83
C GLN A 242 10.31 4.27 6.45
N ARG A 243 11.64 4.23 6.37
CA ARG A 243 12.37 4.53 5.12
C ARG A 243 13.52 3.58 4.88
N HIS A 244 13.65 3.12 3.64
CA HIS A 244 14.75 2.29 3.16
C HIS A 244 15.17 2.73 1.75
N THR A 245 16.45 2.60 1.44
CA THR A 245 17.07 3.13 0.21
C THR A 245 18.20 2.24 -0.24
N VAL A 246 18.30 1.97 -1.54
CA VAL A 246 19.31 1.11 -2.16
C VAL A 246 19.79 1.73 -3.47
N GLY A 247 21.10 1.73 -3.72
CA GLY A 247 21.70 2.28 -4.94
C GLY A 247 21.93 3.79 -4.91
N ASP A 248 21.87 4.42 -6.09
CA ASP A 248 22.23 5.83 -6.33
C ASP A 248 21.16 6.85 -5.88
N THR A 249 20.59 6.66 -4.69
CA THR A 249 19.33 7.34 -4.27
C THR A 249 19.42 8.84 -4.05
N LYS A 250 20.64 9.38 -3.90
CA LYS A 250 20.90 10.80 -3.59
C LYS A 250 21.28 11.63 -4.82
N VAL A 251 21.41 11.00 -5.98
CA VAL A 251 21.69 11.70 -7.22
C VAL A 251 20.43 12.47 -7.64
N PRO A 252 20.51 13.80 -7.84
CA PRO A 252 19.38 14.57 -8.31
C PRO A 252 19.12 14.31 -9.79
N PHE A 253 17.85 14.23 -10.17
CA PHE A 253 17.39 14.11 -11.54
C PHE A 253 16.08 14.88 -11.76
N CYS A 254 15.80 15.27 -13.01
CA CYS A 254 14.56 15.99 -13.33
C CYS A 254 13.33 15.07 -13.25
N LEU A 255 12.27 15.49 -12.55
CA LEU A 255 11.00 14.75 -12.45
C LEU A 255 10.38 14.45 -13.80
N GLN A 256 10.52 15.38 -14.76
CA GLN A 256 9.92 15.24 -16.09
C GLN A 256 8.41 14.96 -15.97
N SER A 257 7.91 13.92 -16.65
CA SER A 257 6.48 13.58 -16.60
C SER A 257 5.97 13.10 -15.24
N CYS A 258 6.84 12.77 -14.28
CA CYS A 258 6.44 12.43 -12.91
C CYS A 258 5.81 13.62 -12.16
N VAL A 259 6.03 14.86 -12.62
CA VAL A 259 5.41 16.06 -12.01
C VAL A 259 3.92 16.19 -12.34
N LYS A 260 3.45 15.56 -13.43
CA LYS A 260 2.06 15.65 -13.92
C LYS A 260 1.00 15.28 -12.88
N PRO A 261 1.08 14.14 -12.16
CA PRO A 261 0.15 13.82 -11.09
C PRO A 261 0.19 14.84 -9.95
N LEU A 262 1.37 15.34 -9.59
CA LEU A 262 1.54 16.27 -8.47
C LEU A 262 0.85 17.61 -8.76
N LYS A 263 1.04 18.17 -9.96
CA LYS A 263 0.39 19.42 -10.35
C LYS A 263 -1.13 19.27 -10.53
N TYR A 264 -1.59 18.11 -10.98
CA TYR A 264 -3.03 17.81 -11.02
C TYR A 264 -3.63 17.73 -9.62
N ALA A 265 -2.94 17.10 -8.67
CA ALA A 265 -3.37 17.07 -7.27
C ALA A 265 -3.48 18.50 -6.69
N ILE A 266 -2.51 19.37 -6.97
CA ILE A 266 -2.55 20.79 -6.55
C ILE A 266 -3.75 21.51 -7.19
N ALA A 267 -3.98 21.35 -8.49
CA ALA A 267 -5.11 21.99 -9.17
C ALA A 267 -6.48 21.55 -8.60
N VAL A 268 -6.65 20.25 -8.31
CA VAL A 268 -7.88 19.72 -7.68
C VAL A 268 -7.98 20.16 -6.22
N HIS A 269 -6.86 20.25 -5.50
CA HIS A 269 -6.84 20.77 -4.12
C HIS A 269 -7.37 22.21 -4.05
N ASP A 270 -6.96 23.06 -5.00
CA ASP A 270 -7.31 24.47 -5.02
C ASP A 270 -8.74 24.73 -5.53
N HIS A 271 -9.17 23.99 -6.57
CA HIS A 271 -10.39 24.31 -7.32
C HIS A 271 -11.50 23.26 -7.22
N GLY A 272 -11.22 22.08 -6.68
CA GLY A 272 -12.13 20.93 -6.69
C GLY A 272 -12.18 20.21 -8.04
N THR A 273 -12.68 18.97 -8.00
CA THR A 273 -12.68 18.05 -9.15
C THR A 273 -13.55 18.56 -10.31
N ASP A 274 -14.72 19.11 -10.02
CA ASP A 274 -15.67 19.54 -11.05
C ASP A 274 -15.11 20.67 -11.92
N TYR A 275 -14.46 21.67 -11.30
CA TYR A 275 -13.85 22.77 -12.05
C TYR A 275 -12.70 22.27 -12.93
N VAL A 276 -11.76 21.50 -12.38
CA VAL A 276 -10.61 20.98 -13.14
C VAL A 276 -11.06 20.14 -14.33
N HIS A 277 -12.07 19.30 -14.13
CA HIS A 277 -12.59 18.42 -15.18
C HIS A 277 -13.59 19.07 -16.15
N SER A 278 -13.93 20.34 -15.94
CA SER A 278 -14.55 21.14 -17.00
C SER A 278 -13.58 21.41 -18.16
N PHE A 279 -12.26 21.32 -17.93
CA PHE A 279 -11.22 21.55 -18.93
C PHE A 279 -10.47 20.27 -19.39
N ILE A 280 -10.49 19.20 -18.58
CA ILE A 280 -9.69 18.00 -18.81
C ILE A 280 -10.55 16.75 -18.58
N GLY A 281 -10.45 15.76 -19.47
CA GLY A 281 -11.12 14.47 -19.30
C GLY A 281 -10.58 13.62 -18.14
N LYS A 282 -11.19 12.45 -17.95
CA LYS A 282 -10.88 11.49 -16.86
C LYS A 282 -10.43 10.13 -17.37
N GLU A 283 -10.39 9.94 -18.69
CA GLU A 283 -10.28 8.61 -19.29
C GLU A 283 -8.95 8.41 -20.03
N PRO A 284 -8.47 7.17 -20.13
CA PRO A 284 -7.34 6.87 -21.00
C PRO A 284 -7.72 7.14 -22.46
N SER A 285 -6.78 7.60 -23.26
CA SER A 285 -7.02 7.90 -24.68
C SER A 285 -7.31 6.65 -25.53
N GLY A 286 -6.88 5.46 -25.08
CA GLY A 286 -6.92 4.21 -25.88
C GLY A 286 -6.05 4.25 -27.15
N LEU A 287 -5.34 5.35 -27.37
CA LEU A 287 -4.51 5.64 -28.54
C LEU A 287 -3.08 5.87 -28.09
N ARG A 288 -2.11 5.59 -28.99
CA ARG A 288 -0.70 5.85 -28.72
C ARG A 288 -0.50 7.30 -28.25
N PHE A 289 0.28 7.50 -27.20
CA PHE A 289 0.55 8.80 -26.58
C PHE A 289 1.09 9.86 -27.55
N ASN A 290 1.57 9.44 -28.71
CA ASN A 290 2.11 10.27 -29.78
C ASN A 290 1.06 10.93 -30.70
N LYS A 291 -0.22 10.56 -30.61
CA LYS A 291 -1.26 11.16 -31.46
C LYS A 291 -1.94 12.35 -30.78
N LEU A 292 -2.06 13.46 -31.52
CA LEU A 292 -2.67 14.71 -31.10
C LEU A 292 -4.19 14.60 -31.22
N PHE A 293 -4.88 14.17 -30.17
CA PHE A 293 -6.35 14.23 -30.15
C PHE A 293 -6.85 14.80 -28.82
N LEU A 294 -7.90 15.60 -28.95
CA LEU A 294 -8.86 15.89 -27.89
C LEU A 294 -9.93 14.79 -27.92
N ASP A 295 -10.68 14.67 -26.85
CA ASP A 295 -11.89 13.85 -26.82
C ASP A 295 -13.03 14.47 -27.64
N GLU A 296 -14.19 13.82 -27.65
CA GLU A 296 -15.37 14.28 -28.37
C GLU A 296 -15.93 15.62 -27.84
N GLU A 297 -15.50 16.02 -26.63
CA GLU A 297 -15.88 17.28 -25.98
C GLU A 297 -14.83 18.39 -26.18
N ASP A 298 -13.86 18.21 -27.09
CA ASP A 298 -12.75 19.13 -27.33
C ASP A 298 -11.89 19.39 -26.07
N LYS A 299 -11.73 18.37 -25.20
CA LYS A 299 -10.84 18.40 -24.02
C LYS A 299 -9.68 17.40 -24.16
N PRO A 300 -8.52 17.65 -23.53
CA PRO A 300 -7.51 16.61 -23.42
C PRO A 300 -8.01 15.43 -22.59
N HIS A 301 -7.74 14.20 -23.03
CA HIS A 301 -8.27 12.98 -22.41
C HIS A 301 -8.06 12.85 -20.88
N ASN A 302 -6.88 13.23 -20.38
CA ASN A 302 -6.52 13.14 -18.96
C ASN A 302 -5.27 14.01 -18.65
N PRO A 303 -5.00 14.32 -17.36
CA PRO A 303 -3.83 15.12 -16.97
C PRO A 303 -2.48 14.40 -17.09
N MET A 304 -2.45 13.09 -17.37
CA MET A 304 -1.20 12.32 -17.45
C MET A 304 -0.54 12.40 -18.83
N VAL A 305 -1.27 12.81 -19.86
CA VAL A 305 -0.73 13.15 -21.20
C VAL A 305 -0.29 14.62 -21.27
N ASN A 306 0.59 14.96 -22.23
CA ASN A 306 1.14 16.32 -22.32
C ASN A 306 0.07 17.40 -22.51
N ALA A 307 -0.94 17.17 -23.36
CA ALA A 307 -2.01 18.15 -23.60
C ALA A 307 -2.80 18.47 -22.31
N GLY A 308 -3.24 17.44 -21.57
CA GLY A 308 -3.95 17.64 -20.31
C GLY A 308 -3.05 18.23 -19.22
N ALA A 309 -1.77 17.86 -19.21
CA ALA A 309 -0.80 18.46 -18.31
C ALA A 309 -0.54 19.94 -18.59
N ILE A 310 -0.58 20.40 -19.86
CA ILE A 310 -0.47 21.81 -20.24
C ILE A 310 -1.72 22.57 -19.79
N VAL A 311 -2.92 22.05 -20.08
CA VAL A 311 -4.18 22.65 -19.60
C VAL A 311 -4.21 22.72 -18.07
N CYS A 312 -3.81 21.65 -17.37
CA CYS A 312 -3.70 21.63 -15.91
C CYS A 312 -2.75 22.72 -15.38
N THR A 313 -1.67 23.01 -16.12
CA THR A 313 -0.71 24.07 -15.74
C THR A 313 -1.34 25.46 -15.81
N SER A 314 -2.29 25.70 -16.73
CA SER A 314 -3.02 26.98 -16.79
C SER A 314 -3.97 27.20 -15.61
N LEU A 315 -4.36 26.13 -14.90
CA LEU A 315 -5.31 26.22 -13.79
C LEU A 315 -4.65 26.69 -12.50
N ILE A 316 -3.33 26.52 -12.35
CA ILE A 316 -2.62 26.82 -11.11
C ILE A 316 -2.45 28.33 -10.93
N LYS A 317 -2.98 28.85 -9.81
CA LYS A 317 -2.86 30.26 -9.37
C LYS A 317 -3.10 31.24 -10.53
N GLN A 318 -4.29 31.18 -11.11
CA GLN A 318 -4.72 32.08 -12.18
C GLN A 318 -4.57 33.56 -11.78
N GLY A 319 -4.16 34.39 -12.72
CA GLY A 319 -3.89 35.83 -12.49
C GLY A 319 -2.51 36.16 -11.90
N ALA A 320 -1.77 35.19 -11.37
CA ALA A 320 -0.40 35.39 -10.87
C ALA A 320 0.65 35.28 -11.99
N SER A 321 1.84 35.85 -11.75
CA SER A 321 3.00 35.70 -12.63
C SER A 321 3.57 34.28 -12.57
N ASN A 322 4.34 33.87 -13.60
CA ASN A 322 4.96 32.54 -13.60
C ASN A 322 5.96 32.33 -12.46
N ALA A 323 6.63 33.38 -11.98
CA ALA A 323 7.53 33.30 -10.83
C ALA A 323 6.74 32.93 -9.56
N GLU A 324 5.64 33.64 -9.28
CA GLU A 324 4.78 33.35 -8.12
C GLU A 324 4.11 31.97 -8.22
N LYS A 325 3.71 31.56 -9.43
CA LYS A 325 3.18 30.21 -9.67
C LYS A 325 4.23 29.14 -9.40
N PHE A 326 5.49 29.38 -9.80
CA PHE A 326 6.58 28.46 -9.56
C PHE A 326 6.89 28.32 -8.07
N ASP A 327 6.99 29.44 -7.34
CA ASP A 327 7.18 29.43 -5.88
C ASP A 327 6.04 28.69 -5.17
N TYR A 328 4.80 28.89 -5.62
CA TYR A 328 3.64 28.18 -5.09
C TYR A 328 3.73 26.66 -5.27
N VAL A 329 4.08 26.20 -6.47
CA VAL A 329 4.25 24.75 -6.72
C VAL A 329 5.44 24.20 -5.93
N MET A 330 6.54 24.93 -5.85
CA MET A 330 7.71 24.53 -5.06
C MET A 330 7.37 24.40 -3.57
N ASP A 331 6.54 25.28 -2.99
CA ASP A 331 6.05 25.15 -1.61
C ASP A 331 5.26 23.86 -1.40
N PHE A 332 4.32 23.53 -2.30
CA PHE A 332 3.59 22.27 -2.26
C PHE A 332 4.52 21.06 -2.35
N LEU A 333 5.46 21.06 -3.29
CA LEU A 333 6.41 19.95 -3.45
C LEU A 333 7.31 19.80 -2.23
N ASN A 334 7.78 20.90 -1.64
CA ASN A 334 8.54 20.87 -0.39
C ASN A 334 7.74 20.26 0.76
N LYS A 335 6.46 20.64 0.91
CA LYS A 335 5.56 20.05 1.92
C LYS A 335 5.32 18.56 1.66
N MET A 336 5.06 18.17 0.41
CA MET A 336 4.87 16.76 0.04
C MET A 336 6.13 15.92 0.28
N ALA A 337 7.32 16.50 0.12
CA ALA A 337 8.60 15.84 0.36
C ALA A 337 9.08 15.93 1.82
N GLY A 338 8.31 16.56 2.72
CA GLY A 338 8.72 16.80 4.11
C GLY A 338 10.01 17.61 4.22
N ASN A 339 10.14 18.63 3.38
CA ASN A 339 11.28 19.54 3.26
C ASN A 339 12.61 18.88 2.87
N GLU A 340 12.56 17.70 2.25
CA GLU A 340 13.73 17.14 1.56
C GLU A 340 14.02 17.85 0.24
N TYR A 341 15.05 17.40 -0.49
CA TYR A 341 15.54 18.05 -1.70
C TYR A 341 14.46 18.18 -2.78
N VAL A 342 14.11 19.42 -3.11
CA VAL A 342 13.36 19.83 -4.30
C VAL A 342 14.15 20.96 -4.96
N GLY A 343 14.71 20.67 -6.13
CA GLY A 343 15.58 21.58 -6.88
C GLY A 343 14.98 21.99 -8.23
N PHE A 344 15.80 22.65 -9.04
CA PHE A 344 15.41 23.09 -10.38
C PHE A 344 16.62 23.16 -11.31
N SER A 345 16.50 22.52 -12.47
CA SER A 345 17.52 22.57 -13.53
C SER A 345 17.14 23.59 -14.59
N ASN A 346 17.72 24.79 -14.51
CA ASN A 346 17.59 25.77 -15.58
C ASN A 346 18.17 25.24 -16.90
N ALA A 347 19.22 24.41 -16.85
CA ALA A 347 19.83 23.84 -18.05
C ALA A 347 18.86 22.92 -18.80
N THR A 348 18.17 22.03 -18.09
CA THR A 348 17.14 21.16 -18.68
C THR A 348 15.97 22.00 -19.17
N PHE A 349 15.53 23.01 -18.42
CA PHE A 349 14.46 23.91 -18.84
C PHE A 349 14.73 24.60 -20.19
N GLN A 350 15.93 25.16 -20.37
CA GLN A 350 16.30 25.82 -21.63
C GLN A 350 16.28 24.83 -22.80
N SER A 351 16.86 23.65 -22.62
CA SER A 351 16.91 22.64 -23.68
C SER A 351 15.54 22.04 -24.00
N GLU A 352 14.70 21.75 -22.99
CA GLU A 352 13.31 21.30 -23.20
C GLU A 352 12.47 22.34 -23.94
N ARG A 353 12.68 23.62 -23.64
CA ARG A 353 12.00 24.72 -24.33
C ARG A 353 12.45 24.83 -25.79
N GLU A 354 13.74 24.75 -26.06
CA GLU A 354 14.32 24.83 -27.41
C GLU A 354 13.91 23.65 -28.30
N SER A 355 13.86 22.43 -27.75
CA SER A 355 13.42 21.23 -28.48
C SER A 355 11.90 20.97 -28.38
N GLY A 356 11.14 21.92 -27.85
CA GLY A 356 9.76 21.76 -27.40
C GLY A 356 8.68 21.82 -28.49
N ASP A 357 9.03 21.70 -29.78
CA ASP A 357 8.15 21.94 -30.94
C ASP A 357 6.78 21.27 -30.83
N ARG A 358 6.76 20.01 -30.38
CA ARG A 358 5.53 19.26 -30.20
C ARG A 358 4.60 19.89 -29.16
N ASN A 359 5.15 20.37 -28.05
CA ASN A 359 4.36 21.03 -27.01
C ASN A 359 3.86 22.41 -27.47
N PHE A 360 4.63 23.12 -28.31
CA PHE A 360 4.14 24.32 -28.99
C PHE A 360 2.95 24.03 -29.92
N ALA A 361 3.04 22.99 -30.75
CA ALA A 361 1.93 22.57 -31.61
C ALA A 361 0.67 22.21 -30.79
N ILE A 362 0.84 21.48 -29.69
CA ILE A 362 -0.25 21.20 -28.74
C ILE A 362 -0.83 22.50 -28.18
N GLY A 363 0.01 23.42 -27.70
CA GLY A 363 -0.43 24.69 -27.11
C GLY A 363 -1.25 25.54 -28.07
N TYR A 364 -0.80 25.71 -29.33
CA TYR A 364 -1.56 26.44 -30.34
C TYR A 364 -2.89 25.75 -30.69
N TYR A 365 -2.90 24.41 -30.77
CA TYR A 365 -4.13 23.66 -31.03
C TYR A 365 -5.15 23.82 -29.89
N LEU A 366 -4.69 23.72 -28.63
CA LEU A 366 -5.53 23.95 -27.44
C LEU A 366 -6.07 25.39 -27.37
N LYS A 367 -5.25 26.37 -27.80
CA LYS A 367 -5.65 27.79 -27.86
C LYS A 367 -6.78 28.01 -28.87
N GLU A 368 -6.65 27.45 -30.07
CA GLU A 368 -7.69 27.53 -31.12
C GLU A 368 -9.00 26.90 -30.65
N LYS A 369 -8.92 25.76 -29.96
CA LYS A 369 -10.07 25.02 -29.42
C LYS A 369 -10.61 25.56 -28.10
N LYS A 370 -10.07 26.66 -27.59
CA LYS A 370 -10.49 27.31 -26.33
C LYS A 370 -10.45 26.37 -25.12
N CYS A 371 -9.46 25.47 -25.06
CA CYS A 371 -9.30 24.53 -23.95
C CYS A 371 -8.70 25.18 -22.68
N PHE A 372 -8.30 26.45 -22.74
CA PHE A 372 -7.73 27.19 -21.60
C PHE A 372 -8.80 28.08 -20.95
N PRO A 373 -8.65 28.40 -19.65
CA PRO A 373 -9.45 29.44 -19.00
C PRO A 373 -9.36 30.79 -19.73
N GLU A 374 -10.40 31.61 -19.65
CA GLU A 374 -10.42 32.94 -20.27
C GLU A 374 -9.25 33.81 -19.76
N GLY A 375 -8.66 34.59 -20.66
CA GLY A 375 -7.52 35.46 -20.34
C GLY A 375 -6.17 34.75 -20.20
N THR A 376 -6.08 33.45 -20.51
CA THR A 376 -4.82 32.69 -20.44
C THR A 376 -3.87 33.03 -21.60
N ASP A 377 -2.63 33.38 -21.27
CA ASP A 377 -1.54 33.42 -22.27
C ASP A 377 -0.90 32.04 -22.45
N MET A 378 -1.16 31.42 -23.60
CA MET A 378 -0.66 30.08 -23.94
C MET A 378 0.87 29.99 -23.91
N THR A 379 1.59 30.99 -24.42
CA THR A 379 3.06 30.96 -24.46
C THR A 379 3.67 31.00 -23.07
N SER A 380 3.16 31.88 -22.21
CA SER A 380 3.55 31.93 -20.80
C SER A 380 3.25 30.62 -20.06
N ILE A 381 2.10 29.98 -20.32
CA ILE A 381 1.78 28.67 -19.71
C ILE A 381 2.69 27.55 -20.21
N LEU A 382 3.11 27.56 -21.48
CA LEU A 382 4.07 26.60 -21.98
C LEU A 382 5.44 26.75 -21.31
N ASP A 383 5.93 27.98 -21.15
CA ASP A 383 7.16 28.23 -20.41
C ASP A 383 7.06 27.70 -18.98
N PHE A 384 5.94 27.95 -18.29
CA PHE A 384 5.71 27.42 -16.95
C PHE A 384 5.64 25.89 -16.93
N TYR A 385 5.01 25.27 -17.94
CA TYR A 385 4.99 23.81 -18.10
C TYR A 385 6.40 23.22 -18.21
N PHE A 386 7.28 23.84 -19.01
CA PHE A 386 8.68 23.41 -19.14
C PHE A 386 9.46 23.59 -17.83
N GLN A 387 9.21 24.68 -17.08
CA GLN A 387 9.81 24.88 -15.76
C GLN A 387 9.43 23.74 -14.81
N LEU A 388 8.14 23.37 -14.74
CA LEU A 388 7.67 22.29 -13.87
C LEU A 388 8.25 20.92 -14.23
N CYS A 389 8.43 20.63 -15.52
CA CYS A 389 9.09 19.38 -15.96
C CYS A 389 10.58 19.32 -15.61
N SER A 390 11.20 20.48 -15.40
CA SER A 390 12.64 20.61 -15.11
C SER A 390 12.96 20.71 -13.60
N ILE A 391 11.96 20.51 -12.74
CA ILE A 391 12.14 20.39 -11.29
C ILE A 391 12.97 19.13 -10.99
N GLU A 392 13.95 19.26 -10.10
CA GLU A 392 14.84 18.17 -9.69
C GLU A 392 14.42 17.58 -8.34
N VAL A 393 14.56 16.27 -8.23
CA VAL A 393 14.36 15.52 -6.98
C VAL A 393 15.43 14.46 -6.84
N THR A 394 15.54 13.87 -5.66
CA THR A 394 16.27 12.62 -5.44
C THR A 394 15.26 11.47 -5.30
N CYS A 395 15.70 10.22 -5.37
CA CYS A 395 14.80 9.09 -5.05
C CYS A 395 14.25 9.22 -3.63
N GLU A 396 15.09 9.69 -2.70
CA GLU A 396 14.71 9.88 -1.30
C GLU A 396 13.54 10.84 -1.14
N SER A 397 13.64 12.05 -1.70
CA SER A 397 12.59 13.07 -1.58
C SER A 397 11.32 12.70 -2.34
N ALA A 398 11.46 12.11 -3.53
CA ALA A 398 10.32 11.69 -4.32
C ALA A 398 9.55 10.50 -3.71
N SER A 399 10.24 9.60 -2.99
CA SER A 399 9.57 8.52 -2.25
C SER A 399 8.67 9.07 -1.13
N VAL A 400 9.06 10.19 -0.49
CA VAL A 400 8.22 10.88 0.50
C VAL A 400 7.03 11.55 -0.18
N MET A 401 7.19 12.16 -1.37
CA MET A 401 6.06 12.70 -2.14
C MET A 401 5.05 11.60 -2.52
N ALA A 402 5.52 10.44 -2.98
CA ALA A 402 4.67 9.28 -3.25
C ALA A 402 3.96 8.79 -1.98
N ALA A 403 4.65 8.78 -0.85
CA ALA A 403 4.09 8.34 0.43
C ALA A 403 3.05 9.33 0.97
N THR A 404 3.20 10.62 0.68
CA THR A 404 2.15 11.64 0.94
C THR A 404 0.86 11.33 0.18
N LEU A 405 0.96 10.86 -1.07
CA LEU A 405 -0.20 10.37 -1.81
C LEU A 405 -0.74 9.05 -1.23
N ALA A 406 0.14 8.13 -0.83
CA ALA A 406 -0.25 6.88 -0.17
C ALA A 406 -1.02 7.12 1.14
N ASN A 407 -0.71 8.21 1.83
CA ASN A 407 -1.25 8.59 3.15
C ASN A 407 -2.40 9.61 3.06
N GLY A 408 -3.16 9.61 1.96
CA GLY A 408 -4.36 10.45 1.83
C GLY A 408 -4.09 11.96 1.86
N GLY A 409 -2.86 12.38 1.52
CA GLY A 409 -2.46 13.80 1.45
C GLY A 409 -1.77 14.33 2.70
N PHE A 410 -1.52 13.49 3.70
CA PHE A 410 -0.72 13.84 4.88
C PHE A 410 0.74 13.43 4.68
N CYS A 411 1.68 14.36 4.85
CA CYS A 411 3.09 14.02 4.71
C CYS A 411 3.51 13.06 5.84
N PRO A 412 4.07 11.88 5.53
CA PRO A 412 4.30 10.83 6.53
C PRO A 412 5.38 11.20 7.56
N ILE A 413 6.34 12.06 7.19
CA ILE A 413 7.46 12.44 8.06
C ILE A 413 7.26 13.78 8.78
N THR A 414 6.20 14.53 8.49
CA THR A 414 5.89 15.79 9.20
C THR A 414 4.52 15.76 9.88
N GLY A 415 3.58 14.96 9.38
CA GLY A 415 2.18 14.95 9.83
C GLY A 415 1.33 16.10 9.27
N GLU A 416 1.88 16.95 8.41
CA GLU A 416 1.17 18.07 7.81
C GLU A 416 0.15 17.56 6.77
N ARG A 417 -1.06 18.13 6.77
CA ARG A 417 -2.03 17.92 5.70
C ARG A 417 -1.68 18.80 4.51
N VAL A 418 -1.12 18.20 3.46
CA VAL A 418 -0.64 18.91 2.27
C VAL A 418 -1.70 18.98 1.17
N LEU A 419 -2.45 17.89 0.98
CA LEU A 419 -3.45 17.77 -0.10
C LEU A 419 -4.83 17.40 0.44
N SER A 420 -5.88 17.63 -0.37
CA SER A 420 -7.22 17.18 -0.03
C SER A 420 -7.34 15.68 -0.33
N PRO A 421 -8.05 14.88 0.49
CA PRO A 421 -8.22 13.45 0.19
C PRO A 421 -8.88 13.17 -1.16
N GLU A 422 -9.76 14.08 -1.61
CA GLU A 422 -10.35 14.07 -2.95
C GLU A 422 -9.27 14.18 -4.04
N SER A 423 -8.41 15.20 -3.98
CA SER A 423 -7.32 15.38 -4.95
C SER A 423 -6.41 14.16 -5.03
N VAL A 424 -6.13 13.53 -3.89
CA VAL A 424 -5.28 12.34 -3.81
C VAL A 424 -5.97 11.14 -4.46
N ARG A 425 -7.23 10.86 -4.13
CA ARG A 425 -8.01 9.76 -4.72
C ARG A 425 -8.07 9.88 -6.24
N ASP A 426 -8.39 11.07 -6.73
CA ASP A 426 -8.58 11.30 -8.16
C ASP A 426 -7.23 11.18 -8.90
N THR A 427 -6.14 11.67 -8.29
CA THR A 427 -4.77 11.53 -8.82
C THR A 427 -4.36 10.06 -8.91
N LEU A 428 -4.57 9.27 -7.85
CA LEU A 428 -4.23 7.84 -7.84
C LEU A 428 -5.02 7.05 -8.86
N SER A 429 -6.31 7.39 -9.04
CA SER A 429 -7.17 6.76 -10.05
C SER A 429 -6.64 6.98 -11.47
N LEU A 430 -6.20 8.21 -11.78
CA LEU A 430 -5.65 8.55 -13.09
C LEU A 430 -4.21 8.03 -13.28
N MET A 431 -3.41 7.96 -12.22
CA MET A 431 -2.11 7.28 -12.26
C MET A 431 -2.27 5.79 -12.59
N HIS A 432 -3.29 5.13 -12.03
CA HIS A 432 -3.57 3.72 -12.29
C HIS A 432 -3.90 3.46 -13.78
N SER A 433 -4.79 4.26 -14.37
CA SER A 433 -5.26 4.01 -15.75
C SER A 433 -4.43 4.68 -16.85
N CYS A 434 -3.72 5.77 -16.55
CA CYS A 434 -3.09 6.65 -17.55
C CYS A 434 -1.60 6.97 -17.29
N GLY A 435 -0.99 6.38 -16.26
CA GLY A 435 0.29 6.86 -15.73
C GLY A 435 1.57 6.39 -16.44
N MET A 436 1.54 5.28 -17.16
CA MET A 436 2.72 4.60 -17.73
C MET A 436 2.76 4.64 -19.26
N TYR A 437 2.37 5.77 -19.86
CA TYR A 437 2.27 5.96 -21.31
C TYR A 437 1.40 4.87 -21.96
N ASP A 438 1.81 4.33 -23.11
CA ASP A 438 1.09 3.25 -23.79
C ASP A 438 1.10 1.93 -23.00
N PHE A 439 1.98 1.80 -22.00
CA PHE A 439 2.04 0.65 -21.11
C PHE A 439 1.02 0.71 -19.97
N SER A 440 0.28 1.82 -19.79
CA SER A 440 -0.64 2.01 -18.64
C SER A 440 -1.65 0.87 -18.47
N GLY A 441 -2.26 0.39 -19.56
CA GLY A 441 -3.23 -0.72 -19.47
C GLY A 441 -2.59 -2.05 -19.06
N GLN A 442 -1.40 -2.35 -19.57
CA GLN A 442 -0.66 -3.58 -19.19
C GLN A 442 -0.12 -3.49 -17.76
N PHE A 443 0.39 -2.32 -17.37
CA PHE A 443 0.86 -2.06 -16.01
C PHE A 443 -0.30 -2.17 -15.00
N ALA A 444 -1.46 -1.59 -15.30
CA ALA A 444 -2.65 -1.69 -14.45
C ALA A 444 -3.15 -3.14 -14.31
N PHE A 445 -2.97 -3.97 -15.33
CA PHE A 445 -3.40 -5.37 -15.32
C PHE A 445 -2.42 -6.31 -14.63
N HIS A 446 -1.11 -6.13 -14.84
CA HIS A 446 -0.07 -7.03 -14.30
C HIS A 446 0.47 -6.58 -12.95
N VAL A 447 0.72 -5.27 -12.79
CA VAL A 447 1.25 -4.69 -11.55
C VAL A 447 0.12 -4.17 -10.67
N GLY A 448 -0.87 -3.52 -11.27
CA GLY A 448 -2.08 -3.07 -10.56
C GLY A 448 -1.81 -2.00 -9.51
N LEU A 449 -0.75 -1.21 -9.64
CA LEU A 449 -0.43 -0.11 -8.73
C LEU A 449 -0.53 1.25 -9.45
N PRO A 450 -0.97 2.33 -8.78
CA PRO A 450 -0.84 3.68 -9.32
C PRO A 450 0.63 4.06 -9.50
N ALA A 451 1.02 4.41 -10.72
CA ALA A 451 2.39 4.82 -11.03
C ALA A 451 2.43 5.97 -12.04
N LYS A 452 3.53 6.72 -12.08
CA LYS A 452 3.83 7.67 -13.16
C LYS A 452 5.30 7.61 -13.55
N SER A 453 5.54 7.27 -14.82
CA SER A 453 6.87 7.28 -15.43
C SER A 453 7.28 8.67 -15.94
N GLY A 454 8.59 8.93 -15.96
CA GLY A 454 9.21 10.11 -16.54
C GLY A 454 10.42 9.74 -17.39
N VAL A 455 10.62 10.47 -18.49
CA VAL A 455 11.70 10.24 -19.48
C VAL A 455 13.12 10.41 -18.93
N ALA A 456 13.28 10.95 -17.71
CA ALA A 456 14.56 10.91 -17.00
C ALA A 456 14.88 9.53 -16.41
N GLY A 457 14.01 8.53 -16.57
CA GLY A 457 14.17 7.19 -16.00
C GLY A 457 13.50 6.99 -14.64
N GLY A 458 12.72 7.97 -14.16
CA GLY A 458 12.04 7.91 -12.88
C GLY A 458 10.67 7.24 -12.97
N ILE A 459 10.30 6.45 -11.96
CA ILE A 459 8.95 5.92 -11.76
C ILE A 459 8.49 6.25 -10.34
N LEU A 460 7.51 7.15 -10.25
CA LEU A 460 6.80 7.45 -9.02
C LEU A 460 5.72 6.39 -8.81
N LEU A 461 5.87 5.53 -7.80
CA LEU A 461 4.98 4.40 -7.52
C LEU A 461 4.29 4.58 -6.17
N VAL A 462 2.99 4.30 -6.09
CA VAL A 462 2.21 4.41 -4.86
C VAL A 462 1.57 3.07 -4.53
N VAL A 463 1.74 2.61 -3.29
CA VAL A 463 0.94 1.53 -2.69
C VAL A 463 0.00 2.18 -1.67
N PRO A 464 -1.27 2.42 -2.03
CA PRO A 464 -2.19 3.19 -1.19
C PRO A 464 -2.31 2.61 0.23
N ASN A 465 -2.27 3.48 1.23
CA ASN A 465 -2.30 3.15 2.66
C ASN A 465 -1.09 2.33 3.17
N VAL A 466 -0.03 2.14 2.38
CA VAL A 466 1.16 1.39 2.78
C VAL A 466 2.42 2.22 2.62
N MET A 467 2.77 2.59 1.39
CA MET A 467 4.03 3.28 1.10
C MET A 467 4.05 3.98 -0.26
N GLY A 468 4.98 4.92 -0.40
CA GLY A 468 5.43 5.46 -1.68
C GLY A 468 6.83 4.97 -2.02
N ILE A 469 7.07 4.75 -3.31
CA ILE A 469 8.35 4.28 -3.84
C ILE A 469 8.76 5.18 -5.01
N MET A 470 10.05 5.49 -5.10
CA MET A 470 10.67 6.06 -6.30
C MET A 470 11.76 5.12 -6.79
N CYS A 471 11.61 4.65 -8.03
CA CYS A 471 12.64 3.91 -8.75
C CYS A 471 13.26 4.84 -9.80
N TRP A 472 14.58 4.79 -9.99
CA TRP A 472 15.25 5.61 -10.99
C TRP A 472 16.38 4.87 -11.69
N SER A 473 16.21 4.64 -13.00
CA SER A 473 17.22 4.13 -13.92
C SER A 473 17.06 4.85 -15.27
N PRO A 474 18.05 5.64 -15.74
CA PRO A 474 17.95 6.43 -16.96
C PRO A 474 17.60 5.65 -18.25
N PRO A 475 18.08 4.41 -18.47
CA PRO A 475 17.69 3.62 -19.65
C PRO A 475 16.18 3.34 -19.72
N LEU A 476 15.58 3.74 -20.84
CA LEU A 476 14.16 3.58 -21.14
C LEU A 476 13.92 2.43 -22.13
N ASP A 477 12.76 1.81 -22.01
CA ASP A 477 12.19 0.91 -23.01
C ASP A 477 11.66 1.67 -24.23
N LYS A 478 11.13 0.93 -25.21
CA LYS A 478 10.55 1.50 -26.44
C LYS A 478 9.27 2.32 -26.21
N LEU A 479 8.66 2.22 -25.02
CA LEU A 479 7.44 2.93 -24.63
C LEU A 479 7.74 4.16 -23.77
N GLY A 480 9.02 4.43 -23.46
CA GLY A 480 9.49 5.57 -22.69
C GLY A 480 9.52 5.35 -21.18
N ASN A 481 9.43 4.10 -20.71
CA ASN A 481 9.47 3.76 -19.29
C ASN A 481 10.82 3.18 -18.88
N SER A 482 11.23 3.41 -17.63
CA SER A 482 12.47 2.84 -17.10
C SER A 482 12.44 1.31 -17.08
N VAL A 483 13.44 0.68 -17.70
CA VAL A 483 13.55 -0.79 -17.81
C VAL A 483 13.63 -1.45 -16.43
N ARG A 484 14.66 -1.10 -15.65
CA ARG A 484 14.88 -1.64 -14.31
C ARG A 484 13.73 -1.29 -13.37
N GLY A 485 13.17 -0.09 -13.54
CA GLY A 485 12.00 0.37 -12.80
C GLY A 485 10.76 -0.51 -13.00
N ILE A 486 10.42 -0.86 -14.24
CA ILE A 486 9.29 -1.77 -14.54
C ILE A 486 9.55 -3.17 -13.98
N GLN A 487 10.76 -3.71 -14.17
CA GLN A 487 11.09 -5.03 -13.66
C GLN A 487 10.93 -5.10 -12.14
N PHE A 488 11.48 -4.11 -11.43
CA PHE A 488 11.32 -4.01 -9.98
C PHE A 488 9.85 -3.97 -9.57
N CYS A 489 9.01 -3.20 -10.26
CA CYS A 489 7.58 -3.10 -9.96
C CYS A 489 6.85 -4.43 -10.18
N THR A 490 7.27 -5.21 -11.18
CA THR A 490 6.70 -6.53 -11.48
C THR A 490 7.11 -7.55 -10.42
N ASP A 491 8.40 -7.66 -10.14
CA ASP A 491 8.92 -8.59 -9.13
C ASP A 491 8.35 -8.27 -7.74
N LEU A 492 8.13 -6.99 -7.42
CA LEU A 492 7.51 -6.54 -6.17
C LEU A 492 6.11 -7.14 -5.97
N VAL A 493 5.24 -7.13 -6.99
CA VAL A 493 3.88 -7.65 -6.85
C VAL A 493 3.77 -9.16 -7.05
N GLU A 494 4.79 -9.79 -7.64
CA GLU A 494 4.91 -11.23 -7.68
C GLU A 494 5.27 -11.78 -6.29
N LEU A 495 6.15 -11.08 -5.56
CA LEU A 495 6.55 -11.45 -4.21
C LEU A 495 5.51 -11.05 -3.14
N PHE A 496 4.94 -9.84 -3.23
CA PHE A 496 4.05 -9.28 -2.23
C PHE A 496 2.60 -9.13 -2.72
N ASN A 497 1.63 -9.23 -1.80
CA ASN A 497 0.20 -9.05 -2.09
C ASN A 497 -0.21 -7.56 -2.20
N PHE A 498 0.55 -6.77 -2.95
CA PHE A 498 0.33 -5.33 -3.13
C PHE A 498 -0.51 -4.96 -4.34
N HIS A 499 -0.74 -5.88 -5.29
CA HIS A 499 -1.61 -5.61 -6.41
C HIS A 499 -2.97 -5.10 -5.92
N ASN A 500 -3.51 -4.01 -6.50
CA ASN A 500 -4.71 -3.35 -5.95
C ASN A 500 -5.95 -4.25 -5.87
N TYR A 501 -5.97 -5.32 -6.67
CA TYR A 501 -7.02 -6.36 -6.68
C TYR A 501 -6.61 -7.70 -6.05
N ASP A 502 -5.47 -7.78 -5.36
CA ASP A 502 -5.09 -8.97 -4.58
C ASP A 502 -5.95 -9.13 -3.32
N ASN A 503 -6.07 -10.37 -2.85
CA ASN A 503 -6.85 -10.69 -1.66
C ASN A 503 -6.00 -10.57 -0.39
N LEU A 504 -6.51 -9.90 0.63
CA LEU A 504 -5.81 -9.73 1.92
C LEU A 504 -5.93 -10.93 2.87
N ARG A 505 -6.80 -11.90 2.59
CA ARG A 505 -7.08 -13.07 3.43
C ARG A 505 -6.56 -14.37 2.83
N HIS A 506 -6.76 -14.55 1.53
CA HIS A 506 -6.48 -15.76 0.77
C HIS A 506 -5.56 -15.42 -0.39
N PHE A 507 -4.26 -15.30 -0.11
CA PHE A 507 -3.24 -15.08 -1.14
C PHE A 507 -2.31 -16.29 -1.19
N ALA A 508 -2.08 -16.82 -2.39
CA ALA A 508 -1.27 -18.00 -2.60
C ALA A 508 0.21 -17.60 -2.68
N LYS A 509 1.03 -18.12 -1.75
CA LYS A 509 2.51 -18.01 -1.70
C LYS A 509 3.13 -16.60 -1.64
N LYS A 510 2.37 -15.53 -1.84
CA LYS A 510 2.84 -14.14 -1.67
C LYS A 510 3.04 -13.78 -0.20
N HIS A 511 3.86 -12.76 0.05
CA HIS A 511 4.06 -12.18 1.39
C HIS A 511 3.15 -10.98 1.62
N ASP A 512 2.67 -10.83 2.86
CA ASP A 512 1.96 -9.63 3.31
C ASP A 512 2.75 -8.97 4.45
N PRO A 513 3.55 -7.92 4.17
CA PRO A 513 4.41 -7.30 5.17
C PRO A 513 3.61 -6.47 6.18
N ARG A 514 2.29 -6.32 6.01
CA ARG A 514 1.41 -5.70 7.02
C ARG A 514 1.16 -6.58 8.22
N ARG A 515 1.54 -7.86 8.14
CA ARG A 515 1.40 -8.85 9.22
C ARG A 515 2.78 -9.26 9.70
N GLU A 516 2.89 -9.56 10.99
CA GLU A 516 4.11 -10.16 11.53
C GLU A 516 4.27 -11.59 10.97
N GLY A 517 5.35 -11.85 10.23
CA GLY A 517 5.54 -13.10 9.49
C GLY A 517 5.48 -14.35 10.38
N GLY A 518 6.11 -14.32 11.56
CA GLY A 518 6.06 -15.43 12.52
C GLY A 518 4.69 -15.62 13.17
N ASP A 519 3.99 -14.53 13.48
CA ASP A 519 2.69 -14.54 14.14
C ASP A 519 1.59 -15.11 13.24
N GLN A 520 1.65 -14.88 11.92
CA GLN A 520 0.65 -15.44 11.02
C GLN A 520 0.74 -16.97 10.93
N ARG A 521 1.97 -17.53 10.84
CA ARG A 521 2.17 -18.98 10.86
C ARG A 521 1.67 -19.56 12.18
N VAL A 522 2.09 -18.97 13.30
CA VAL A 522 1.70 -19.42 14.65
C VAL A 522 0.19 -19.32 14.86
N LYS A 523 -0.46 -18.22 14.46
CA LYS A 523 -1.92 -18.07 14.54
C LYS A 523 -2.67 -19.09 13.69
N SER A 524 -2.20 -19.35 12.47
CA SER A 524 -2.79 -20.41 11.63
C SER A 524 -2.66 -21.78 12.29
N VAL A 525 -1.49 -22.11 12.85
CA VAL A 525 -1.27 -23.35 13.61
C VAL A 525 -2.22 -23.42 14.82
N ILE A 526 -2.26 -22.37 15.64
CA ILE A 526 -3.11 -22.34 16.84
C ILE A 526 -4.58 -22.50 16.48
N ASN A 527 -5.06 -21.80 15.45
CA ASN A 527 -6.46 -21.92 15.01
C ASN A 527 -6.78 -23.33 14.49
N LEU A 528 -5.84 -23.96 13.78
CA LEU A 528 -5.94 -25.34 13.32
C LEU A 528 -6.04 -26.32 14.51
N LEU A 529 -5.14 -26.19 15.48
CA LEU A 529 -5.12 -27.05 16.68
C LEU A 529 -6.33 -26.81 17.59
N PHE A 530 -6.78 -25.57 17.71
CA PHE A 530 -7.97 -25.24 18.51
C PHE A 530 -9.23 -25.86 17.89
N ALA A 531 -9.36 -25.89 16.56
CA ALA A 531 -10.44 -26.61 15.89
C ALA A 531 -10.38 -28.12 16.13
N ALA A 532 -9.17 -28.70 16.23
CA ALA A 532 -8.99 -30.10 16.60
C ALA A 532 -9.36 -30.36 18.07
N TYR A 533 -9.04 -29.43 18.98
CA TYR A 533 -9.39 -29.48 20.40
C TYR A 533 -10.90 -29.44 20.65
N THR A 534 -11.63 -28.55 19.96
CA THR A 534 -13.10 -28.43 20.12
C THR A 534 -13.90 -29.47 19.36
N GLY A 535 -13.26 -30.25 18.48
CA GLY A 535 -13.95 -31.20 17.60
C GLY A 535 -14.63 -30.56 16.37
N ASP A 536 -14.32 -29.31 16.01
CA ASP A 536 -14.95 -28.61 14.87
C ASP A 536 -14.39 -29.09 13.51
N VAL A 537 -14.93 -30.20 13.02
CA VAL A 537 -14.61 -30.73 11.68
C VAL A 537 -14.96 -29.74 10.57
N SER A 538 -15.95 -28.85 10.76
CA SER A 538 -16.33 -27.86 9.74
C SER A 538 -15.23 -26.80 9.57
N ALA A 539 -14.62 -26.34 10.66
CA ALA A 539 -13.44 -25.47 10.60
C ALA A 539 -12.25 -26.17 9.94
N LEU A 540 -11.97 -27.43 10.29
CA LEU A 540 -10.88 -28.21 9.67
C LEU A 540 -11.10 -28.42 8.18
N ARG A 541 -12.33 -28.68 7.73
CA ARG A 541 -12.68 -28.74 6.31
C ARG A 541 -12.40 -27.42 5.60
N ARG A 542 -12.75 -26.28 6.21
CA ARG A 542 -12.45 -24.95 5.66
C ARG A 542 -10.93 -24.70 5.56
N PHE A 543 -10.15 -25.12 6.55
CA PHE A 543 -8.69 -24.99 6.54
C PHE A 543 -8.04 -25.86 5.46
N ALA A 544 -8.45 -27.13 5.36
CA ALA A 544 -7.99 -28.03 4.30
C ALA A 544 -8.33 -27.50 2.90
N LEU A 545 -9.56 -26.99 2.70
CA LEU A 545 -9.98 -26.34 1.45
C LEU A 545 -9.16 -25.08 1.13
N SER A 546 -8.62 -24.40 2.15
CA SER A 546 -7.77 -23.21 1.99
C SER A 546 -6.30 -23.56 1.72
N SER A 547 -5.96 -24.83 1.45
CA SER A 547 -4.59 -25.32 1.22
C SER A 547 -3.63 -25.05 2.38
N ILE A 548 -4.14 -25.04 3.62
CA ILE A 548 -3.29 -25.00 4.82
C ILE A 548 -2.65 -26.38 4.99
N ASP A 549 -1.35 -26.40 5.27
CA ASP A 549 -0.64 -27.61 5.64
C ASP A 549 -1.14 -28.14 6.99
N MET A 550 -1.80 -29.30 6.96
CA MET A 550 -2.42 -29.94 8.11
C MET A 550 -1.39 -30.64 9.03
N GLU A 551 -0.12 -30.73 8.61
CA GLU A 551 0.99 -31.29 9.40
C GLU A 551 1.76 -30.24 10.20
N GLN A 552 1.28 -28.99 10.21
CA GLN A 552 1.85 -27.92 11.01
C GLN A 552 1.85 -28.26 12.50
N ARG A 553 2.92 -27.84 13.19
CA ARG A 553 3.21 -28.17 14.59
C ARG A 553 3.25 -26.93 15.48
N ASP A 554 2.79 -27.07 16.73
CA ASP A 554 2.94 -26.04 17.76
C ASP A 554 4.34 -26.05 18.42
N TYR A 555 4.50 -25.25 19.48
CA TYR A 555 5.74 -25.14 20.26
C TYR A 555 6.12 -26.43 21.00
N ASP A 556 5.17 -27.36 21.18
CA ASP A 556 5.40 -28.69 21.74
C ASP A 556 5.53 -29.77 20.65
N SER A 557 5.73 -29.34 19.40
CA SER A 557 5.86 -30.21 18.23
C SER A 557 4.64 -31.09 17.95
N ARG A 558 3.47 -30.75 18.51
CA ARG A 558 2.21 -31.47 18.33
C ARG A 558 1.48 -31.00 17.08
N THR A 559 0.91 -31.95 16.35
CA THR A 559 0.04 -31.71 15.18
C THR A 559 -1.44 -31.75 15.59
N ALA A 560 -2.33 -31.40 14.66
CA ALA A 560 -3.78 -31.52 14.87
C ALA A 560 -4.20 -32.95 15.23
N LEU A 561 -3.45 -33.95 14.78
CA LEU A 561 -3.69 -35.36 15.07
C LEU A 561 -3.39 -35.72 16.53
N HIS A 562 -2.32 -35.16 17.12
CA HIS A 562 -2.02 -35.36 18.55
C HIS A 562 -3.14 -34.78 19.41
N VAL A 563 -3.50 -33.52 19.17
CA VAL A 563 -4.56 -32.82 19.93
C VAL A 563 -5.91 -33.53 19.80
N ALA A 564 -6.31 -33.93 18.59
CA ALA A 564 -7.55 -34.67 18.39
C ALA A 564 -7.54 -36.06 19.05
N ALA A 565 -6.37 -36.70 19.13
CA ALA A 565 -6.22 -38.02 19.75
C ALA A 565 -6.24 -37.95 21.28
N ALA A 566 -5.66 -36.90 21.86
CA ALA A 566 -5.71 -36.63 23.30
C ALA A 566 -7.12 -36.29 23.79
N GLU A 567 -7.93 -35.58 23.00
CA GLU A 567 -9.32 -35.21 23.37
C GLU A 567 -10.36 -36.28 23.02
N GLY A 568 -9.99 -37.29 22.22
CA GLY A 568 -10.90 -38.38 21.84
C GLY A 568 -11.85 -38.06 20.68
N HIS A 569 -11.53 -37.09 19.82
CA HIS A 569 -12.41 -36.69 18.70
C HIS A 569 -12.24 -37.60 17.48
N GLY A 570 -12.87 -38.77 17.49
CA GLY A 570 -12.77 -39.75 16.41
C GLY A 570 -13.12 -39.25 15.00
N GLU A 571 -14.09 -38.33 14.86
CA GLU A 571 -14.45 -37.74 13.56
C GLU A 571 -13.33 -36.84 12.99
N VAL A 572 -12.67 -36.08 13.85
CA VAL A 572 -11.51 -35.24 13.49
C VAL A 572 -10.34 -36.13 13.07
N VAL A 573 -10.06 -37.19 13.83
CA VAL A 573 -8.99 -38.15 13.52
C VAL A 573 -9.22 -38.81 12.17
N ARG A 574 -10.45 -39.26 11.88
CA ARG A 574 -10.81 -39.80 10.55
C ARG A 574 -10.62 -38.76 9.46
N PHE A 575 -11.08 -37.52 9.65
CA PHE A 575 -10.90 -36.46 8.66
C PHE A 575 -9.41 -36.19 8.37
N LEU A 576 -8.55 -36.14 9.39
CA LEU A 576 -7.12 -35.91 9.22
C LEU A 576 -6.40 -37.07 8.51
N LEU A 577 -6.74 -38.31 8.85
CA LEU A 577 -6.08 -39.51 8.28
C LEU A 577 -6.63 -39.89 6.90
N GLU A 578 -7.95 -39.88 6.71
CA GLU A 578 -8.60 -40.29 5.45
C GLU A 578 -8.56 -39.18 4.39
N ALA A 579 -8.99 -37.98 4.76
CA ALA A 579 -9.16 -36.89 3.80
C ALA A 579 -7.88 -36.07 3.61
N CYS A 580 -7.17 -35.75 4.72
CA CYS A 580 -5.96 -34.94 4.66
C CYS A 580 -4.66 -35.76 4.50
N LYS A 581 -4.71 -37.09 4.70
CA LYS A 581 -3.56 -38.01 4.61
C LYS A 581 -2.35 -37.59 5.45
N VAL A 582 -2.62 -37.08 6.66
CA VAL A 582 -1.58 -36.71 7.63
C VAL A 582 -0.83 -37.97 8.10
N ASN A 583 0.46 -37.84 8.40
CA ASN A 583 1.26 -38.91 9.00
C ASN A 583 0.58 -39.44 10.29
N PRO A 584 0.35 -40.76 10.43
CA PRO A 584 -0.27 -41.35 11.61
C PRO A 584 0.70 -41.57 12.79
N VAL A 585 2.02 -41.50 12.55
CA VAL A 585 3.07 -41.71 13.56
C VAL A 585 4.01 -40.51 13.77
N PRO A 586 3.51 -39.27 13.82
CA PRO A 586 4.34 -38.14 14.19
C PRO A 586 4.72 -38.27 15.67
N LYS A 587 5.87 -37.72 16.05
CA LYS A 587 6.29 -37.61 17.44
C LYS A 587 6.19 -36.17 17.91
N ASP A 588 5.67 -35.99 19.11
CA ASP A 588 5.68 -34.73 19.85
C ASP A 588 7.06 -34.44 20.49
N ARG A 589 7.14 -33.39 21.31
CA ARG A 589 8.34 -33.02 22.08
C ARG A 589 8.76 -34.06 23.12
N TRP A 590 7.82 -34.85 23.63
CA TRP A 590 8.06 -35.88 24.64
C TRP A 590 8.34 -37.25 24.03
N GLY A 591 8.33 -37.35 22.69
CA GLY A 591 8.54 -38.59 21.95
C GLY A 591 7.30 -39.46 21.83
N ASN A 592 6.15 -38.99 22.32
CA ASN A 592 4.88 -39.69 22.23
C ASN A 592 4.26 -39.53 20.84
N THR A 593 3.57 -40.57 20.42
CA THR A 593 2.76 -40.62 19.21
C THR A 593 1.29 -40.32 19.54
N PRO A 594 0.47 -39.94 18.54
CA PRO A 594 -0.97 -39.76 18.76
C PRO A 594 -1.66 -41.00 19.36
N MET A 595 -1.17 -42.20 19.05
CA MET A 595 -1.70 -43.45 19.63
C MET A 595 -1.37 -43.57 21.11
N GLU A 596 -0.16 -43.20 21.51
CA GLU A 596 0.26 -43.18 22.91
C GLU A 596 -0.50 -42.10 23.70
N GLU A 597 -0.74 -40.93 23.10
CA GLU A 597 -1.60 -39.90 23.71
C GLU A 597 -3.04 -40.40 23.90
N ALA A 598 -3.66 -41.01 22.89
CA ALA A 598 -5.00 -41.57 23.01
C ALA A 598 -5.08 -42.68 24.08
N LEU A 599 -4.03 -43.50 24.22
CA LEU A 599 -3.93 -44.51 25.29
C LEU A 599 -3.78 -43.86 26.67
N HIS A 600 -2.96 -42.81 26.77
CA HIS A 600 -2.72 -42.10 28.02
C HIS A 600 -4.00 -41.48 28.59
N PHE A 601 -4.84 -40.89 27.73
CA PHE A 601 -6.12 -40.29 28.11
C PHE A 601 -7.32 -41.27 28.07
N GLY A 602 -7.12 -42.51 27.60
CA GLY A 602 -8.11 -43.59 27.69
C GLY A 602 -9.14 -43.66 26.55
N HIS A 603 -8.85 -43.06 25.39
CA HIS A 603 -9.74 -43.00 24.22
C HIS A 603 -9.57 -44.22 23.29
N HIS A 604 -10.19 -45.34 23.66
CA HIS A 604 -10.04 -46.64 22.98
C HIS A 604 -10.59 -46.68 21.55
N ASP A 605 -11.61 -45.87 21.26
CA ASP A 605 -12.21 -45.69 19.93
C ASP A 605 -11.21 -45.04 18.96
N VAL A 606 -10.51 -44.00 19.40
CA VAL A 606 -9.45 -43.34 18.62
C VAL A 606 -8.24 -44.25 18.46
N VAL A 607 -7.84 -45.00 19.49
CA VAL A 607 -6.75 -45.99 19.41
C VAL A 607 -7.03 -47.03 18.32
N THR A 608 -8.27 -47.48 18.20
CA THR A 608 -8.68 -48.45 17.16
C THR A 608 -8.49 -47.84 15.76
N ILE A 609 -8.95 -46.60 15.56
CA ILE A 609 -8.78 -45.87 14.29
C ILE A 609 -7.29 -45.71 13.97
N LEU A 610 -6.48 -45.26 14.93
CA LEU A 610 -5.05 -45.05 14.73
C LEU A 610 -4.29 -46.35 14.43
N LYS A 611 -4.66 -47.48 15.05
CA LYS A 611 -4.09 -48.80 14.75
C LYS A 611 -4.40 -49.24 13.32
N ASP A 612 -5.65 -49.10 12.89
CA ASP A 612 -6.07 -49.45 11.52
C ASP A 612 -5.29 -48.65 10.46
N PHE A 613 -5.01 -47.37 10.72
CA PHE A 613 -4.22 -46.53 9.82
C PHE A 613 -2.72 -46.78 9.93
N HIS A 614 -2.21 -47.11 11.11
CA HIS A 614 -0.81 -47.49 11.31
C HIS A 614 -0.44 -48.74 10.50
N GLU A 615 -1.28 -49.78 10.53
CA GLU A 615 -1.05 -51.02 9.78
C GLU A 615 -1.13 -50.82 8.26
N LYS A 616 -1.90 -49.83 7.80
CA LYS A 616 -2.02 -49.45 6.38
C LYS A 616 -0.96 -48.46 5.92
N TYR A 617 -0.21 -47.87 6.85
CA TYR A 617 0.78 -46.84 6.54
C TYR A 617 2.10 -47.47 6.11
N ASN A 618 2.33 -47.46 4.79
CA ASN A 618 3.66 -47.73 4.23
C ASN A 618 4.41 -46.38 4.14
N PRO A 619 5.57 -46.21 4.80
CA PRO A 619 6.38 -45.03 4.59
C PRO A 619 6.87 -45.04 3.14
N ILE A 620 6.27 -44.19 2.29
CA ILE A 620 6.88 -43.86 1.00
C ILE A 620 8.17 -43.13 1.37
N ALA A 621 9.31 -43.69 0.97
CA ALA A 621 10.62 -43.08 1.15
C ALA A 621 10.60 -41.66 0.58
N SER A 622 10.53 -40.67 1.47
CA SER A 622 10.81 -39.28 1.16
C SER A 622 12.32 -39.11 1.21
N ASP A 623 12.93 -38.99 0.02
CA ASP A 623 14.21 -38.38 -0.31
C ASP A 623 15.22 -38.12 0.83
N THR A 624 15.67 -39.20 1.46
CA THR A 624 16.92 -39.20 2.25
C THR A 624 18.13 -39.36 1.33
N ASN A 625 17.96 -39.84 0.10
CA ASN A 625 19.03 -39.95 -0.91
C ASN A 625 19.32 -38.65 -1.68
N ALA A 626 18.45 -37.63 -1.62
CA ALA A 626 18.74 -36.32 -2.20
C ALA A 626 19.55 -35.40 -1.27
N LYS A 627 19.56 -35.67 0.05
CA LYS A 627 20.38 -34.93 1.01
C LYS A 627 21.77 -35.53 1.21
N GLU A 628 21.91 -36.87 1.21
CA GLU A 628 23.24 -37.50 1.26
C GLU A 628 24.06 -37.29 -0.03
N SER A 629 23.43 -37.10 -1.19
CA SER A 629 24.13 -36.75 -2.43
C SER A 629 24.47 -35.25 -2.52
N ALA A 630 23.81 -34.38 -1.76
CA ALA A 630 24.17 -32.97 -1.65
C ALA A 630 25.29 -32.75 -0.62
N GLU A 631 25.29 -33.49 0.50
CA GLU A 631 26.37 -33.42 1.50
C GLU A 631 27.69 -34.02 0.98
N LYS A 632 27.66 -35.14 0.22
CA LYS A 632 28.89 -35.68 -0.41
C LYS A 632 29.49 -34.79 -1.50
N ASN A 633 28.66 -33.99 -2.21
CA ASN A 633 29.16 -33.06 -3.22
C ASN A 633 29.70 -31.73 -2.64
N LEU A 634 29.46 -31.46 -1.34
CA LEU A 634 30.02 -30.31 -0.63
C LEU A 634 31.37 -30.65 0.03
N ASP A 635 31.57 -31.90 0.46
CA ASP A 635 32.85 -32.35 0.99
C ASP A 635 33.91 -32.53 -0.11
N GLU A 636 33.55 -32.94 -1.34
CA GLU A 636 34.50 -33.03 -2.47
C GLU A 636 34.85 -31.66 -3.09
N LEU A 637 34.12 -30.58 -2.78
CA LEU A 637 34.44 -29.23 -3.25
C LEU A 637 35.34 -28.45 -2.28
N ASN A 638 35.44 -28.88 -1.02
CA ASN A 638 36.31 -28.26 -0.01
C ASN A 638 37.75 -28.81 0.00
N ASP A 639 38.04 -29.87 -0.78
CA ASP A 639 39.41 -30.40 -0.98
C ASP A 639 40.05 -29.92 -2.30
N CYS A 640 39.48 -28.92 -2.98
CA CYS A 640 40.03 -28.31 -4.21
C CYS A 640 39.97 -26.77 -4.27
N ILE A 641 40.07 -26.08 -3.12
CA ILE A 641 40.44 -24.65 -3.06
C ILE A 641 41.59 -24.45 -2.08
#